data_AF-A0AAD6SLU1-F1
#
_entry.id   AF-A0AAD6SLU1-F1
#
_cell.length_a   1.000
_cell.length_b   1.000
_cell.length_c   1.000
_cell.angle_alpha   90.00
_cell.angle_beta   90.00
_cell.angle_gamma   90.00
#
_symmetry.space_group_name_H-M   'P 1'
#
loop_
_entity.id
_entity.type
_entity.pdbx_description
1 polymer ?
#
loop_
_entity_poly.entity_id
_entity_poly.type
_entity_poly.pdbx_seq_one_letter_code
_entity_poly.pdbx_strand_id
1 'polypeptide(L)'
;MQNLWQHELDSNEREAESVIGILARFYTRILHSKCKVKCAGVPTLIRLSNPYSGQAYFVGCSNWSRNEKNKHLYWPIPHNVKEADLRFVMEHDGLLPPIRQTPNMNETCTFTTHPRIGLKNCRFSHVVDGKIIPAKMQRRKCPTRMIIFIPVEATPATRHKTILILRNPHNHPMHPKIKPSADDRFKLGAAVQAVGLTGLTARTLLNAPTTSMVYDGNRVAEQSPAFADARKVRDFISVQKKKEHPHGMGWDGVVHRMSTREIDLPKSKQYIHAVVSKNGFKLAVTMHAQLAPYIHRIIHLPIDFTFKRIEGEMDEWEVVGFVDRFHRRLTFASLYCDKKSREAFEQLFIELFATIKRLTGETLKLAPFYPDAKCRIVMLDGEVAQALGFGDFLVNYNNPEISGILSRDPIQLLSFSLKTCTNHFDRHIDELPGDIFKSVIQKLKSIMYLATQEEIDEWHRFCAAQTHPAIQNWYRQKMANPWILPSVNKFLSNISDDNWDITPKQSNLVETAHAGRNAETSIGVGLLTGIMQSEQRDDIIAAELAQFNKDGVARQRFNGAAEREKLSAQRKIWAARKKANRNEQITGYETLKAERDQGNLDNKASLERQKILDAEIKSLQQDLQLDKRRTDLKERINELRRDAGEEQSGRREWAVRRAEIDKELEALRSGTLAGTRINGRRPTERPTGEPEPLVASPAGSAAGQEAYHGSNLIRANEPAELEYMGPPMNNANAGRVEHDFVGVTEPEGLEYMGPPMGNSDAGRVQDESLVSPPDEPIMNDLILQVALDNYSVPYDDLDVPMEYPADLDFAAMFPDGFLANDPFTTTSSPKDDSNVKESLWNVNVQSSNSGSTYDLPALPAPPPLSPPTPVSSTTAAIGAVEVNPTRKRKANRPEVDERDIIPEGRAGRSRTKNRRVRAELY
;
A
#
# COMPACT_ATOMS: atom_id res chain seq x y z
N MET A 1 -38.82 -30.82 0.26
CA MET A 1 -37.49 -30.21 0.52
C MET A 1 -37.52 -28.70 0.43
N GLN A 2 -38.13 -28.14 -0.61
CA GLN A 2 -38.38 -26.70 -0.71
C GLN A 2 -39.08 -26.14 0.53
N ASN A 3 -40.10 -26.82 1.08
CA ASN A 3 -40.76 -26.36 2.31
C ASN A 3 -39.81 -26.30 3.52
N LEU A 4 -38.93 -27.29 3.72
CA LEU A 4 -37.93 -27.23 4.80
C LEU A 4 -36.93 -26.10 4.60
N TRP A 5 -36.54 -25.85 3.34
CA TRP A 5 -35.68 -24.74 2.98
C TRP A 5 -36.36 -23.39 3.24
N GLN A 6 -37.62 -23.25 2.84
CA GLN A 6 -38.40 -22.03 3.11
C GLN A 6 -38.54 -21.80 4.62
N HIS A 7 -38.86 -22.84 5.40
CA HIS A 7 -38.89 -22.73 6.85
C HIS A 7 -37.53 -22.41 7.47
N GLU A 8 -36.41 -22.84 6.87
CA GLU A 8 -35.06 -22.43 7.28
C GLU A 8 -34.83 -20.94 6.99
N LEU A 9 -35.27 -20.43 5.83
CA LEU A 9 -35.25 -19.00 5.50
C LEU A 9 -36.10 -18.19 6.47
N ASP A 10 -37.35 -18.59 6.71
CA ASP A 10 -38.23 -17.92 7.67
C ASP A 10 -37.63 -17.95 9.09
N SER A 11 -36.93 -19.02 9.46
CA SER A 11 -36.23 -19.11 10.76
C SER A 11 -35.04 -18.15 10.85
N ASN A 12 -34.33 -17.92 9.74
CA ASN A 12 -33.27 -16.91 9.67
C ASN A 12 -33.85 -15.50 9.88
N GLU A 13 -34.97 -15.19 9.23
CA GLU A 13 -35.66 -13.90 9.35
C GLU A 13 -36.14 -13.67 10.80
N ARG A 14 -36.87 -14.64 11.38
CA ARG A 14 -37.31 -14.58 12.78
C ARG A 14 -36.15 -14.41 13.77
N GLU A 15 -35.04 -15.12 13.56
CA GLU A 15 -33.88 -15.01 14.44
C GLU A 15 -33.14 -13.67 14.27
N ALA A 16 -33.17 -13.08 13.07
CA ALA A 16 -32.59 -11.77 12.80
C ALA A 16 -33.40 -10.63 13.46
N GLU A 17 -34.73 -10.70 13.41
CA GLU A 17 -35.64 -9.71 13.99
C GLU A 17 -35.69 -9.74 15.52
N SER A 18 -35.33 -10.88 16.13
CA SER A 18 -35.41 -11.06 17.58
C SER A 18 -34.20 -10.50 18.34
N VAL A 19 -34.47 -9.57 19.26
CA VAL A 19 -33.49 -9.06 20.23
C VAL A 19 -32.96 -10.18 21.14
N ILE A 20 -33.84 -11.13 21.52
CA ILE A 20 -33.44 -12.32 22.29
C ILE A 20 -32.57 -13.24 21.43
N GLY A 21 -32.85 -13.34 20.13
CA GLY A 21 -32.01 -14.06 19.16
C GLY A 21 -30.57 -13.55 19.09
N ILE A 22 -30.38 -12.23 19.11
CA ILE A 22 -29.05 -11.61 19.12
C ILE A 22 -28.29 -12.04 20.39
N LEU A 23 -28.94 -11.94 21.56
CA LEU A 23 -28.35 -12.34 22.84
C LEU A 23 -28.03 -13.85 22.89
N ALA A 24 -28.96 -14.70 22.47
CA ALA A 24 -28.84 -16.15 22.49
C ALA A 24 -27.73 -16.66 21.53
N ARG A 25 -27.63 -16.09 20.32
CA ARG A 25 -26.52 -16.38 19.38
C ARG A 25 -25.18 -15.98 19.97
N PHE A 26 -25.09 -14.81 20.59
CA PHE A 26 -23.85 -14.34 21.19
C PHE A 26 -23.42 -15.22 22.35
N TYR A 27 -24.34 -15.54 23.26
CA TYR A 27 -24.09 -16.43 24.40
C TYR A 27 -23.66 -17.84 23.94
N THR A 28 -24.36 -18.43 22.97
CA THR A 28 -24.02 -19.75 22.42
C THR A 28 -22.64 -19.73 21.74
N ARG A 29 -22.29 -18.65 21.04
CA ARG A 29 -20.96 -18.49 20.44
C ARG A 29 -19.86 -18.39 21.49
N ILE A 30 -20.11 -17.68 22.58
CA ILE A 30 -19.18 -17.56 23.71
C ILE A 30 -18.90 -18.94 24.32
N LEU A 31 -19.94 -19.73 24.60
CA LEU A 31 -19.79 -21.06 25.20
C LEU A 31 -18.98 -22.03 24.34
N HIS A 32 -19.05 -21.91 23.02
CA HIS A 32 -18.27 -22.74 22.09
C HIS A 32 -16.87 -22.20 21.81
N SER A 33 -16.56 -20.99 22.26
CA SER A 33 -15.26 -20.37 22.01
C SER A 33 -14.19 -20.96 22.92
N LYS A 34 -13.00 -21.16 22.38
CA LYS A 34 -11.83 -21.69 23.10
C LYS A 34 -10.67 -20.71 23.03
N CYS A 35 -9.82 -20.69 24.06
CA CYS A 35 -8.54 -20.00 23.99
C CYS A 35 -7.68 -20.57 22.84
N LYS A 36 -6.80 -19.75 22.29
CA LYS A 36 -5.84 -20.20 21.25
C LYS A 36 -4.84 -21.20 21.83
N VAL A 37 -4.55 -21.06 23.12
CA VAL A 37 -3.77 -22.01 23.91
C VAL A 37 -4.68 -23.03 24.58
N LYS A 38 -4.15 -24.22 24.89
CA LYS A 38 -4.84 -25.18 25.75
C LYS A 38 -5.00 -24.53 27.13
N CYS A 39 -6.23 -24.12 27.46
CA CYS A 39 -6.58 -23.46 28.70
C CYS A 39 -7.82 -24.13 29.28
N ALA A 40 -7.83 -24.35 30.60
CA ALA A 40 -8.98 -24.90 31.33
C ALA A 40 -9.99 -23.83 31.78
N GLY A 41 -9.68 -22.55 31.55
CA GLY A 41 -10.54 -21.45 31.96
C GLY A 41 -11.82 -21.35 31.12
N VAL A 42 -12.88 -20.86 31.76
CA VAL A 42 -14.22 -20.73 31.18
C VAL A 42 -14.49 -19.29 30.72
N PRO A 43 -15.40 -19.06 29.77
CA PRO A 43 -15.78 -17.71 29.39
C PRO A 43 -16.43 -16.94 30.56
N THR A 44 -15.98 -15.72 30.83
CA THR A 44 -16.50 -14.83 31.88
C THR A 44 -16.44 -13.37 31.47
N LEU A 45 -17.19 -12.50 32.16
CA LEU A 45 -17.15 -11.05 31.93
C LEU A 45 -15.93 -10.44 32.63
N ILE A 46 -15.13 -9.68 31.87
CA ILE A 46 -13.95 -8.97 32.36
C ILE A 46 -14.14 -7.48 32.12
N ARG A 47 -13.91 -6.68 33.16
CA ARG A 47 -14.08 -5.23 33.10
C ARG A 47 -12.98 -4.59 32.23
N LEU A 48 -13.38 -3.67 31.33
CA LEU A 48 -12.47 -2.91 30.50
C LEU A 48 -11.79 -1.80 31.32
N SER A 49 -10.49 -1.59 31.09
CA SER A 49 -9.75 -0.48 31.72
C SER A 49 -10.07 0.88 31.11
N ASN A 50 -10.56 0.91 29.87
CA ASN A 50 -11.00 2.14 29.21
C ASN A 50 -12.19 1.83 28.28
N PRO A 51 -13.44 2.12 28.69
CA PRO A 51 -14.64 1.81 27.91
C PRO A 51 -14.74 2.73 26.69
N TYR A 52 -14.37 2.23 25.51
CA TYR A 52 -14.33 3.02 24.26
C TYR A 52 -15.64 2.97 23.44
N SER A 53 -16.61 2.13 23.85
CA SER A 53 -17.80 1.78 23.04
C SER A 53 -19.13 1.87 23.83
N GLY A 54 -19.13 2.49 25.00
CA GLY A 54 -20.28 2.52 25.91
C GLY A 54 -20.49 1.22 26.70
N GLN A 55 -19.61 0.23 26.54
CA GLN A 55 -19.63 -1.04 27.27
C GLN A 55 -18.54 -1.06 28.33
N ALA A 56 -18.88 -1.53 29.53
CA ALA A 56 -17.96 -1.64 30.65
C ALA A 56 -17.21 -2.97 30.69
N TYR A 57 -17.69 -3.99 29.97
CA TYR A 57 -17.11 -5.34 29.98
C TYR A 57 -16.82 -5.88 28.58
N PHE A 58 -15.94 -6.87 28.52
CA PHE A 58 -15.79 -7.79 27.40
C PHE A 58 -15.88 -9.23 27.91
N VAL A 59 -16.10 -10.19 27.03
CA VAL A 59 -16.08 -11.61 27.40
C VAL A 59 -14.67 -12.17 27.21
N GLY A 60 -14.04 -12.53 28.32
CA GLY A 60 -12.70 -13.11 28.36
C GLY A 60 -12.69 -14.53 28.92
N CYS A 61 -11.50 -15.08 29.11
CA CYS A 61 -11.31 -16.35 29.84
C CYS A 61 -11.18 -16.08 31.34
N SER A 62 -11.64 -16.98 32.21
CA SER A 62 -11.44 -16.87 33.66
C SER A 62 -9.97 -16.82 34.07
N ASN A 63 -9.08 -17.42 33.26
CA ASN A 63 -7.62 -17.41 33.46
C ASN A 63 -6.94 -16.30 32.66
N TRP A 64 -7.70 -15.36 32.11
CA TRP A 64 -7.17 -14.27 31.31
C TRP A 64 -6.31 -13.33 32.17
N SER A 65 -5.20 -12.86 31.61
CA SER A 65 -4.36 -11.83 32.20
C SER A 65 -3.91 -10.82 31.14
N ARG A 66 -3.54 -9.62 31.57
CA ARG A 66 -3.14 -8.53 30.67
C ARG A 66 -1.90 -8.87 29.83
N ASN A 67 -0.98 -9.66 30.39
CA ASN A 67 0.26 -10.09 29.74
C ASN A 67 0.02 -11.18 28.67
N GLU A 68 -1.09 -11.89 28.73
CA GLU A 68 -1.43 -12.98 27.82
C GLU A 68 -2.69 -12.71 26.98
N LYS A 69 -3.08 -11.44 26.85
CA LYS A 69 -4.34 -11.02 26.23
C LYS A 69 -4.62 -11.61 24.84
N ASN A 70 -3.58 -11.88 24.05
CA ASN A 70 -3.69 -12.41 22.68
C ASN A 70 -3.74 -13.95 22.61
N LYS A 71 -3.45 -14.63 23.73
CA LYS A 71 -3.44 -16.10 23.87
C LYS A 71 -4.79 -16.63 24.36
N HIS A 72 -5.49 -15.85 25.18
CA HIS A 72 -6.78 -16.21 25.78
C HIS A 72 -7.97 -15.64 25.02
N LEU A 73 -9.18 -16.06 25.40
CA LEU A 73 -10.42 -15.55 24.82
C LEU A 73 -10.55 -14.05 25.01
N TYR A 74 -10.98 -13.37 23.94
CA TYR A 74 -11.35 -11.97 23.94
C TYR A 74 -12.46 -11.77 22.92
N TRP A 75 -13.67 -11.50 23.40
CA TRP A 75 -14.83 -11.17 22.60
C TRP A 75 -15.39 -9.82 23.06
N PRO A 76 -15.31 -8.76 22.25
CA PRO A 76 -16.05 -7.54 22.55
C PRO A 76 -17.55 -7.83 22.51
N ILE A 77 -18.31 -7.20 23.41
CA ILE A 77 -19.77 -7.32 23.40
C ILE A 77 -20.27 -6.52 22.18
N PRO A 78 -21.16 -7.05 21.33
CA PRO A 78 -21.74 -6.27 20.24
C PRO A 78 -22.62 -5.12 20.78
N HIS A 79 -22.66 -3.97 20.12
CA HIS A 79 -23.47 -2.82 20.56
C HIS A 79 -24.97 -3.13 20.67
N ASN A 80 -25.47 -4.08 19.87
CA ASN A 80 -26.85 -4.53 19.87
C ASN A 80 -27.13 -5.62 20.93
N VAL A 81 -26.15 -6.00 21.75
CA VAL A 81 -26.33 -6.85 22.93
C VAL A 81 -26.29 -5.96 24.17
N LYS A 82 -27.40 -5.92 24.90
CA LYS A 82 -27.47 -5.22 26.19
C LYS A 82 -26.62 -5.94 27.23
N GLU A 83 -25.64 -5.22 27.76
CA GLU A 83 -24.65 -5.75 28.70
C GLU A 83 -25.29 -6.33 29.98
N ALA A 84 -26.31 -5.66 30.51
CA ALA A 84 -27.04 -6.12 31.70
C ALA A 84 -27.74 -7.47 31.47
N ASP A 85 -28.36 -7.67 30.30
CA ASP A 85 -29.04 -8.92 29.97
C ASP A 85 -28.02 -10.06 29.76
N LEU A 86 -26.90 -9.77 29.09
CA LEU A 86 -25.82 -10.74 28.92
C LEU A 86 -25.22 -11.16 30.27
N ARG A 87 -25.01 -10.20 31.16
CA ARG A 87 -24.51 -10.47 32.51
C ARG A 87 -25.44 -11.40 33.27
N PHE A 88 -26.74 -11.12 33.25
CA PHE A 88 -27.74 -11.99 33.87
C PHE A 88 -27.68 -13.42 33.30
N VAL A 89 -27.67 -13.55 31.96
CA VAL A 89 -27.60 -14.86 31.29
C VAL A 89 -26.31 -15.61 31.63
N MET A 90 -25.17 -14.93 31.73
CA MET A 90 -23.90 -15.57 32.09
C MET A 90 -23.85 -15.99 33.56
N GLU A 91 -24.42 -15.20 34.47
CA GLU A 91 -24.46 -15.50 35.91
C GLU A 91 -25.47 -16.61 36.26
N HIS A 92 -26.54 -16.77 35.45
CA HIS A 92 -27.62 -17.73 35.69
C HIS A 92 -27.64 -18.89 34.67
N ASP A 93 -26.46 -19.32 34.20
CA ASP A 93 -26.27 -20.50 33.33
C ASP A 93 -27.20 -20.53 32.11
N GLY A 94 -27.43 -19.40 31.45
CA GLY A 94 -28.24 -19.32 30.24
C GLY A 94 -29.70 -18.92 30.46
N LEU A 95 -30.15 -18.71 31.71
CA LEU A 95 -31.50 -18.23 32.00
C LEU A 95 -31.70 -16.79 31.51
N LEU A 96 -32.81 -16.55 30.80
CA LEU A 96 -33.20 -15.22 30.36
C LEU A 96 -33.77 -14.39 31.52
N PRO A 97 -33.55 -13.06 31.53
CA PRO A 97 -34.17 -12.17 32.51
C PRO A 97 -35.70 -12.31 32.51
N PRO A 98 -36.39 -12.20 33.67
CA PRO A 98 -37.85 -12.38 33.78
C PRO A 98 -38.67 -11.51 32.81
N ILE A 99 -38.20 -10.28 32.54
CA ILE A 99 -38.83 -9.32 31.61
C ILE A 99 -38.74 -9.78 30.14
N ARG A 100 -37.92 -10.80 29.84
CA ARG A 100 -37.62 -11.31 28.49
C ARG A 100 -37.92 -12.80 28.32
N GLN A 101 -38.71 -13.38 29.23
CA GLN A 101 -39.19 -14.75 29.05
C GLN A 101 -40.28 -14.75 27.98
N THR A 102 -39.90 -14.99 26.72
CA THR A 102 -40.83 -15.19 25.60
C THR A 102 -40.92 -16.69 25.28
N PRO A 103 -41.99 -17.14 24.58
CA PRO A 103 -42.01 -18.47 23.99
C PRO A 103 -40.80 -18.71 23.07
N ASN A 104 -40.50 -19.98 22.81
CA ASN A 104 -39.37 -20.42 21.99
C ASN A 104 -39.36 -19.68 20.64
N MET A 105 -38.22 -19.12 20.24
CA MET A 105 -38.10 -18.33 19.01
C MET A 105 -38.48 -19.07 17.73
N ASN A 106 -38.32 -20.40 17.74
CA ASN A 106 -38.82 -21.28 16.70
C ASN A 106 -39.58 -22.42 17.40
N GLU A 107 -40.86 -22.59 17.08
CA GLU A 107 -41.71 -23.65 17.66
C GLU A 107 -41.20 -25.05 17.30
N THR A 108 -40.64 -25.20 16.09
CA THR A 108 -40.00 -26.44 15.62
C THR A 108 -38.66 -26.14 14.96
N CYS A 109 -37.68 -27.02 15.16
CA CYS A 109 -36.37 -26.89 14.52
C CYS A 109 -36.39 -27.48 13.11
N THR A 110 -36.18 -26.63 12.11
CA THR A 110 -36.19 -27.01 10.68
C THR A 110 -34.80 -27.27 10.11
N PHE A 111 -33.74 -27.01 10.90
CA PHE A 111 -32.36 -27.15 10.45
C PHE A 111 -31.97 -28.61 10.22
N THR A 112 -31.66 -28.93 8.98
CA THR A 112 -31.15 -30.25 8.59
C THR A 112 -29.88 -30.09 7.78
N THR A 113 -28.91 -30.98 8.01
CA THR A 113 -27.62 -30.93 7.32
C THR A 113 -27.13 -32.35 7.05
N HIS A 114 -26.40 -32.53 5.95
CA HIS A 114 -25.79 -33.81 5.64
C HIS A 114 -24.77 -34.20 6.76
N PRO A 115 -24.79 -35.45 7.27
CA PRO A 115 -23.93 -35.86 8.40
C PRO A 115 -22.42 -35.64 8.18
N ARG A 116 -21.97 -35.62 6.91
CA ARG A 116 -20.58 -35.35 6.52
C ARG A 116 -20.06 -33.98 6.96
N ILE A 117 -20.96 -33.01 7.18
CA ILE A 117 -20.58 -31.67 7.65
C ILE A 117 -20.05 -31.73 9.09
N GLY A 118 -20.43 -32.74 9.87
CA GLY A 118 -19.88 -32.96 11.22
C GLY A 118 -20.30 -31.91 12.25
N LEU A 119 -21.39 -31.17 11.98
CA LEU A 119 -21.98 -30.25 12.95
C LEU A 119 -22.50 -31.03 14.16
N LYS A 120 -22.04 -30.65 15.35
CA LYS A 120 -22.45 -31.26 16.61
C LYS A 120 -23.65 -30.57 17.24
N ASN A 121 -23.79 -29.27 17.02
CA ASN A 121 -24.85 -28.44 17.58
C ASN A 121 -25.58 -27.71 16.44
N CYS A 122 -26.86 -27.40 16.67
CA CYS A 122 -27.67 -26.59 15.78
C CYS A 122 -27.09 -25.18 15.67
N ARG A 123 -27.33 -24.52 14.52
CA ARG A 123 -26.90 -23.13 14.30
C ARG A 123 -27.90 -22.11 14.80
N PHE A 124 -29.18 -22.45 14.82
CA PHE A 124 -30.21 -21.59 15.38
C PHE A 124 -30.15 -21.58 16.90
N SER A 125 -30.54 -20.45 17.47
CA SER A 125 -30.74 -20.31 18.90
C SER A 125 -31.91 -21.18 19.36
N HIS A 126 -31.70 -21.92 20.44
CA HIS A 126 -32.74 -22.67 21.13
C HIS A 126 -32.93 -22.10 22.53
N VAL A 127 -34.12 -21.59 22.79
CA VAL A 127 -34.60 -21.26 24.13
C VAL A 127 -35.60 -22.35 24.48
N VAL A 128 -35.52 -22.92 25.68
CA VAL A 128 -36.49 -23.88 26.22
C VAL A 128 -36.72 -23.49 27.67
N ASP A 129 -37.98 -23.28 28.06
CA ASP A 129 -38.38 -22.87 29.41
C ASP A 129 -37.62 -21.62 29.90
N GLY A 130 -37.44 -20.64 29.02
CA GLY A 130 -36.71 -19.40 29.32
C GLY A 130 -35.18 -19.56 29.43
N LYS A 131 -34.62 -20.74 29.17
CA LYS A 131 -33.17 -21.02 29.20
C LYS A 131 -32.59 -21.17 27.80
N ILE A 132 -31.51 -20.46 27.49
CA ILE A 132 -30.75 -20.63 26.24
C ILE A 132 -29.94 -21.92 26.32
N ILE A 133 -30.19 -22.85 25.40
CA ILE A 133 -29.52 -24.15 25.36
C ILE A 133 -28.74 -24.37 24.05
N PRO A 134 -27.54 -24.96 24.10
CA PRO A 134 -26.85 -25.42 22.90
C PRO A 134 -27.49 -26.74 22.42
N ALA A 135 -28.43 -26.66 21.49
CA ALA A 135 -29.11 -27.85 20.98
C ALA A 135 -28.16 -28.75 20.18
N LYS A 136 -28.15 -30.05 20.50
CA LYS A 136 -27.31 -31.04 19.81
C LYS A 136 -27.98 -31.54 18.53
N MET A 137 -27.19 -31.74 17.48
CA MET A 137 -27.65 -32.33 16.23
C MET A 137 -28.01 -33.80 16.45
N GLN A 138 -29.24 -34.19 16.12
CA GLN A 138 -29.66 -35.58 16.16
C GLN A 138 -29.27 -36.29 14.85
N ARG A 139 -28.48 -37.36 14.94
CA ARG A 139 -28.13 -38.18 13.76
C ARG A 139 -29.24 -39.18 13.48
N ARG A 140 -30.01 -38.96 12.41
CA ARG A 140 -30.97 -39.94 11.88
C ARG A 140 -30.25 -40.93 10.96
N LYS A 141 -30.40 -42.23 11.21
CA LYS A 141 -29.87 -43.28 10.32
C LYS A 141 -30.82 -43.47 9.14
N CYS A 142 -30.27 -43.54 7.94
CA CYS A 142 -31.03 -43.86 6.73
C CYS A 142 -31.26 -45.37 6.62
N PRO A 143 -32.49 -45.85 6.42
CA PRO A 143 -32.77 -47.28 6.20
C PRO A 143 -32.48 -47.72 4.77
N THR A 144 -32.31 -46.78 3.83
CA THR A 144 -31.99 -47.06 2.43
C THR A 144 -30.65 -47.77 2.30
N ARG A 145 -30.63 -48.81 1.46
CA ARG A 145 -29.45 -49.59 1.12
C ARG A 145 -29.25 -49.54 -0.39
N MET A 146 -28.01 -49.38 -0.81
CA MET A 146 -27.60 -49.51 -2.21
C MET A 146 -26.81 -50.81 -2.35
N ILE A 147 -27.34 -51.71 -3.16
CA ILE A 147 -26.69 -52.97 -3.53
C ILE A 147 -26.12 -52.78 -4.92
N ILE A 148 -24.83 -53.03 -5.05
CA ILE A 148 -24.08 -52.88 -6.30
C ILE A 148 -23.65 -54.27 -6.72
N PHE A 149 -24.23 -54.79 -7.80
CA PHE A 149 -23.78 -56.04 -8.40
C PHE A 149 -22.76 -55.72 -9.47
N ILE A 150 -21.56 -56.26 -9.27
CA ILE A 150 -20.44 -56.15 -10.20
C ILE A 150 -20.26 -57.55 -10.81
N PRO A 151 -20.25 -57.68 -12.15
CA PRO A 151 -20.02 -58.97 -12.80
C PRO A 151 -18.69 -59.56 -12.35
N VAL A 152 -18.71 -60.82 -11.91
CA VAL A 152 -17.52 -61.53 -11.41
C VAL A 152 -16.59 -61.90 -12.57
N GLU A 153 -17.17 -62.34 -13.68
CA GLU A 153 -16.46 -62.63 -14.93
C GLU A 153 -16.78 -61.53 -15.94
N ALA A 154 -16.00 -60.46 -15.87
CA ALA A 154 -16.12 -59.32 -16.76
C ALA A 154 -15.46 -59.65 -18.11
N THR A 155 -16.25 -59.99 -19.13
CA THR A 155 -15.80 -59.87 -20.53
C THR A 155 -15.66 -58.38 -20.88
N PRO A 156 -14.93 -58.01 -21.95
CA PRO A 156 -14.86 -56.62 -22.40
C PRO A 156 -16.25 -55.96 -22.56
N ALA A 157 -17.26 -56.75 -22.94
CA ALA A 157 -18.65 -56.32 -23.09
C ALA A 157 -19.44 -56.16 -21.77
N THR A 158 -19.00 -56.77 -20.65
CA THR A 158 -19.70 -56.73 -19.34
C THR A 158 -18.93 -55.98 -18.25
N ARG A 159 -17.62 -55.71 -18.43
CA ARG A 159 -16.74 -55.01 -17.46
C ARG A 159 -17.24 -53.63 -17.01
N HIS A 160 -18.08 -52.98 -17.83
CA HIS A 160 -18.61 -51.65 -17.56
C HIS A 160 -20.08 -51.65 -17.10
N LYS A 161 -20.72 -52.82 -16.96
CA LYS A 161 -22.12 -52.92 -16.57
C LYS A 161 -22.22 -53.23 -15.08
N THR A 162 -22.89 -52.36 -14.34
CA THR A 162 -23.15 -52.52 -12.90
C THR A 162 -24.65 -52.44 -12.67
N ILE A 163 -25.21 -53.40 -11.93
CA ILE A 163 -26.63 -53.32 -11.54
C ILE A 163 -26.69 -52.66 -10.16
N LEU A 164 -27.41 -51.53 -10.11
CA LEU A 164 -27.65 -50.77 -8.88
C LEU A 164 -29.09 -51.02 -8.42
N ILE A 165 -29.25 -51.69 -7.28
CA ILE A 165 -30.56 -51.88 -6.64
C ILE A 165 -30.61 -51.03 -5.37
N LEU A 166 -31.55 -50.08 -5.33
CA LEU A 166 -31.88 -49.32 -4.13
C LEU A 166 -33.00 -50.04 -3.37
N ARG A 167 -32.77 -50.37 -2.09
CA ARG A 167 -33.77 -50.97 -1.20
C ARG A 167 -34.13 -50.00 -0.09
N ASN A 168 -35.41 -49.96 0.28
CA ASN A 168 -36.04 -49.11 1.30
C ASN A 168 -36.05 -47.61 0.97
N PRO A 169 -37.16 -46.90 1.25
CA PRO A 169 -37.26 -45.46 1.06
C PRO A 169 -36.36 -44.68 2.05
N HIS A 170 -35.88 -43.50 1.65
CA HIS A 170 -35.17 -42.61 2.55
C HIS A 170 -36.11 -42.06 3.63
N ASN A 171 -35.65 -41.98 4.89
CA ASN A 171 -36.40 -41.37 6.00
C ASN A 171 -35.91 -39.95 6.36
N HIS A 172 -35.20 -39.31 5.44
CA HIS A 172 -34.65 -37.99 5.59
C HIS A 172 -34.76 -37.24 4.26
N PRO A 173 -34.79 -35.90 4.30
CA PRO A 173 -34.74 -35.11 3.08
C PRO A 173 -33.52 -35.41 2.22
N MET A 174 -33.68 -35.33 0.90
CA MET A 174 -32.58 -35.34 -0.05
C MET A 174 -32.00 -33.92 -0.17
N HIS A 175 -30.77 -33.71 0.31
CA HIS A 175 -30.11 -32.41 0.20
C HIS A 175 -29.77 -32.07 -1.26
N PRO A 176 -29.73 -30.77 -1.64
CA PRO A 176 -29.37 -30.34 -2.98
C PRO A 176 -28.05 -30.94 -3.48
N LYS A 177 -27.95 -31.18 -4.79
CA LYS A 177 -26.72 -31.68 -5.42
C LYS A 177 -25.64 -30.59 -5.36
N ILE A 178 -24.81 -30.62 -4.32
CA ILE A 178 -23.70 -29.67 -4.15
C ILE A 178 -22.42 -30.09 -4.88
N LYS A 179 -22.36 -31.29 -5.49
CA LYS A 179 -21.14 -31.75 -6.18
C LYS A 179 -21.21 -31.37 -7.66
N PRO A 180 -20.21 -30.67 -8.21
CA PRO A 180 -20.15 -30.40 -9.64
C PRO A 180 -20.10 -31.71 -10.43
N SER A 181 -20.91 -31.82 -11.48
CA SER A 181 -20.91 -32.93 -12.43
C SER A 181 -19.61 -32.94 -13.28
N ALA A 182 -19.46 -33.94 -14.15
CA ALA A 182 -18.36 -33.95 -15.12
C ALA A 182 -18.53 -32.78 -16.12
N ASP A 183 -19.75 -32.59 -16.62
CA ASP A 183 -20.09 -31.53 -17.58
C ASP A 183 -19.89 -30.13 -16.99
N ASP A 184 -20.26 -29.93 -15.71
CA ASP A 184 -20.00 -28.67 -14.99
C ASP A 184 -18.50 -28.34 -15.02
N ARG A 185 -17.66 -29.33 -14.70
CA ARG A 185 -16.19 -29.16 -14.66
C ARG A 185 -15.62 -28.93 -16.04
N PHE A 186 -16.18 -29.58 -17.06
CA PHE A 186 -15.78 -29.39 -18.45
C PHE A 186 -16.09 -27.96 -18.91
N LYS A 187 -17.32 -27.49 -18.72
CA LYS A 187 -17.74 -26.12 -19.05
C LYS A 187 -16.93 -25.06 -18.29
N LEU A 188 -16.77 -25.22 -16.97
CA LEU A 188 -15.95 -24.29 -16.19
C LEU A 188 -14.47 -24.33 -16.62
N GLY A 189 -13.97 -25.51 -17.05
CA GLY A 189 -12.65 -25.67 -17.64
C GLY A 189 -12.48 -24.88 -18.94
N ALA A 190 -13.46 -24.94 -19.84
CA ALA A 190 -13.49 -24.14 -21.07
C ALA A 190 -13.50 -22.64 -20.77
N ALA A 191 -14.28 -22.19 -19.78
CA ALA A 191 -14.27 -20.80 -19.34
C ALA A 191 -12.91 -20.37 -18.78
N VAL A 192 -12.27 -21.22 -17.98
CA VAL A 192 -10.91 -20.96 -17.47
C VAL A 192 -9.89 -20.84 -18.60
N GLN A 193 -9.98 -21.71 -19.63
CA GLN A 193 -9.10 -21.64 -20.80
C GLN A 193 -9.34 -20.37 -21.63
N ALA A 194 -10.61 -19.98 -21.82
CA ALA A 194 -10.97 -18.78 -22.57
C ALA A 194 -10.53 -17.48 -21.88
N VAL A 195 -10.52 -17.44 -20.54
CA VAL A 195 -10.02 -16.28 -19.78
C VAL A 195 -8.50 -16.30 -19.63
N GLY A 196 -7.90 -17.49 -19.50
CA GLY A 196 -6.50 -17.67 -19.15
C GLY A 196 -6.27 -17.78 -17.63
N LEU A 197 -5.21 -18.48 -17.24
CA LEU A 197 -4.91 -18.80 -15.83
C LEU A 197 -4.07 -17.73 -15.11
N THR A 198 -3.39 -16.87 -15.86
CA THR A 198 -2.55 -15.78 -15.34
C THR A 198 -3.38 -14.81 -14.50
N GLY A 199 -3.07 -14.67 -13.20
CA GLY A 199 -3.80 -13.77 -12.30
C GLY A 199 -5.28 -14.14 -12.04
N LEU A 200 -5.75 -15.30 -12.52
CA LEU A 200 -7.17 -15.66 -12.46
C LEU A 200 -7.66 -15.84 -11.02
N THR A 201 -8.80 -15.24 -10.70
CA THR A 201 -9.53 -15.41 -9.44
C THR A 201 -10.95 -15.87 -9.75
N ALA A 202 -11.67 -16.39 -8.74
CA ALA A 202 -13.07 -16.75 -8.94
C ALA A 202 -13.92 -15.54 -9.37
N ARG A 203 -13.63 -14.34 -8.85
CA ARG A 203 -14.36 -13.12 -9.23
C ARG A 203 -14.09 -12.73 -10.68
N THR A 204 -12.82 -12.72 -11.10
CA THR A 204 -12.47 -12.35 -12.48
C THR A 204 -12.99 -13.38 -13.48
N LEU A 205 -12.94 -14.68 -13.15
CA LEU A 205 -13.54 -15.73 -13.96
C LEU A 205 -15.05 -15.53 -14.12
N LEU A 206 -15.79 -15.38 -13.02
CA LEU A 206 -17.26 -15.28 -13.05
C LEU A 206 -17.78 -14.02 -13.73
N ASN A 207 -16.98 -12.94 -13.77
CA ASN A 207 -17.35 -11.67 -14.38
C ASN A 207 -16.80 -11.49 -15.81
N ALA A 208 -15.98 -12.43 -16.31
CA ALA A 208 -15.38 -12.28 -17.62
C ALA A 208 -16.44 -12.42 -18.73
N PRO A 209 -16.44 -11.55 -19.76
CA PRO A 209 -17.33 -11.69 -20.90
C PRO A 209 -17.20 -13.05 -21.60
N THR A 210 -15.98 -13.58 -21.70
CA THR A 210 -15.72 -14.90 -22.29
C THR A 210 -16.33 -16.04 -21.49
N THR A 211 -16.39 -15.94 -20.15
CA THR A 211 -17.14 -16.90 -19.33
C THR A 211 -18.61 -16.82 -19.64
N SER A 212 -19.19 -15.62 -19.77
CA SER A 212 -20.60 -15.47 -20.16
C SER A 212 -20.86 -16.09 -21.53
N MET A 213 -19.95 -15.94 -22.51
CA MET A 213 -20.06 -16.60 -23.81
C MET A 213 -20.02 -18.13 -23.71
N VAL A 214 -19.12 -18.70 -22.90
CA VAL A 214 -19.04 -20.17 -22.67
C VAL A 214 -20.32 -20.71 -21.99
N TYR A 215 -21.04 -19.85 -21.27
CA TYR A 215 -22.30 -20.16 -20.61
C TYR A 215 -23.51 -19.57 -21.34
N ASP A 216 -23.41 -19.30 -22.65
CA ASP A 216 -24.51 -18.87 -23.52
C ASP A 216 -25.26 -17.62 -22.99
N GLY A 217 -24.54 -16.68 -22.38
CA GLY A 217 -25.11 -15.48 -21.75
C GLY A 217 -25.60 -15.69 -20.31
N ASN A 218 -25.79 -16.93 -19.88
CA ASN A 218 -26.33 -17.25 -18.55
C ASN A 218 -25.25 -17.17 -17.45
N ARG A 219 -25.71 -17.04 -16.20
CA ARG A 219 -24.79 -17.07 -15.05
C ARG A 219 -24.26 -18.49 -14.84
N VAL A 220 -22.99 -18.61 -14.43
CA VAL A 220 -22.39 -19.91 -14.10
C VAL A 220 -23.21 -20.69 -13.07
N ALA A 221 -23.76 -20.00 -12.06
CA ALA A 221 -24.59 -20.62 -11.02
C ALA A 221 -25.96 -21.10 -11.52
N GLU A 222 -26.42 -20.64 -12.67
CA GLU A 222 -27.69 -21.04 -13.27
C GLU A 222 -27.54 -22.36 -14.03
N GLN A 223 -26.55 -22.45 -14.91
CA GLN A 223 -26.28 -23.70 -15.64
C GLN A 223 -25.51 -24.74 -14.82
N SER A 224 -24.66 -24.29 -13.89
CA SER A 224 -23.85 -25.15 -13.01
C SER A 224 -24.05 -24.76 -11.53
N PRO A 225 -25.20 -25.11 -10.91
CA PRO A 225 -25.56 -24.71 -9.54
C PRO A 225 -24.52 -25.07 -8.47
N ALA A 226 -23.73 -26.12 -8.69
CA ALA A 226 -22.68 -26.51 -7.77
C ALA A 226 -21.58 -25.44 -7.62
N PHE A 227 -21.38 -24.58 -8.62
CA PHE A 227 -20.41 -23.47 -8.62
C PHE A 227 -20.96 -22.14 -8.10
N ALA A 228 -22.23 -22.09 -7.66
CA ALA A 228 -22.71 -20.99 -6.81
C ALA A 228 -21.84 -20.85 -5.53
N ASP A 229 -21.25 -21.95 -5.06
CA ASP A 229 -20.22 -21.93 -4.03
C ASP A 229 -18.86 -21.48 -4.64
N ALA A 230 -18.54 -20.20 -4.43
CA ALA A 230 -17.28 -19.59 -4.86
C ALA A 230 -16.03 -20.32 -4.33
N ARG A 231 -16.14 -21.12 -3.25
CA ARG A 231 -15.03 -21.97 -2.81
C ARG A 231 -14.71 -23.06 -3.82
N LYS A 232 -15.71 -23.69 -4.43
CA LYS A 232 -15.48 -24.75 -5.43
C LYS A 232 -14.87 -24.20 -6.71
N VAL A 233 -15.26 -22.99 -7.10
CA VAL A 233 -14.62 -22.28 -8.22
C VAL A 233 -13.14 -22.01 -7.89
N ARG A 234 -12.83 -21.52 -6.68
CA ARG A 234 -11.45 -21.31 -6.24
C ARG A 234 -10.64 -22.60 -6.16
N ASP A 235 -11.23 -23.68 -5.63
CA ASP A 235 -10.59 -24.99 -5.55
C ASP A 235 -10.30 -25.52 -6.96
N PHE A 236 -11.24 -25.36 -7.90
CA PHE A 236 -11.06 -25.72 -9.31
C PHE A 236 -9.93 -24.92 -9.97
N ILE A 237 -9.94 -23.59 -9.86
CA ILE A 237 -8.86 -22.73 -10.36
C ILE A 237 -7.52 -23.13 -9.74
N SER A 238 -7.48 -23.40 -8.43
CA SER A 238 -6.25 -23.81 -7.74
C SER A 238 -5.71 -25.14 -8.25
N VAL A 239 -6.59 -26.09 -8.58
CA VAL A 239 -6.20 -27.35 -9.21
C VAL A 239 -5.63 -27.12 -10.61
N GLN A 240 -6.26 -26.26 -11.42
CA GLN A 240 -5.76 -25.95 -12.76
C GLN A 240 -4.41 -25.22 -12.71
N LYS A 241 -4.25 -24.21 -11.85
CA LYS A 241 -2.97 -23.52 -11.64
C LYS A 241 -1.86 -24.47 -11.22
N LYS A 242 -2.14 -25.45 -10.35
CA LYS A 242 -1.15 -26.47 -9.95
C LYS A 242 -0.79 -27.44 -11.07
N LYS A 243 -1.69 -27.68 -12.01
CA LYS A 243 -1.41 -28.52 -13.19
C LYS A 243 -0.53 -27.77 -14.19
N GLU A 244 -0.83 -26.50 -14.46
CA GLU A 244 -0.07 -25.70 -15.41
C GLU A 244 1.27 -25.22 -14.84
N HIS A 245 1.33 -24.96 -13.54
CA HIS A 245 2.54 -24.53 -12.83
C HIS A 245 2.85 -25.48 -11.66
N PRO A 246 3.34 -26.70 -11.93
CA PRO A 246 3.62 -27.70 -10.90
C PRO A 246 4.68 -27.25 -9.88
N HIS A 247 5.60 -26.38 -10.29
CA HIS A 247 6.62 -25.75 -9.43
C HIS A 247 6.14 -24.45 -8.75
N GLY A 248 4.83 -24.15 -8.83
CA GLY A 248 4.24 -22.97 -8.21
C GLY A 248 4.48 -21.67 -8.98
N MET A 249 4.10 -20.54 -8.36
CA MET A 249 4.18 -19.20 -8.96
C MET A 249 5.30 -18.33 -8.37
N GLY A 250 6.15 -18.91 -7.52
CA GLY A 250 7.28 -18.22 -6.89
C GLY A 250 8.59 -18.40 -7.69
N TRP A 251 9.73 -18.27 -6.99
CA TRP A 251 11.06 -18.45 -7.57
C TRP A 251 11.24 -19.77 -8.32
N ASP A 252 10.85 -20.89 -7.70
CA ASP A 252 10.97 -22.23 -8.32
C ASP A 252 10.16 -22.35 -9.62
N GLY A 253 9.03 -21.64 -9.71
CA GLY A 253 8.24 -21.55 -10.93
C GLY A 253 8.96 -20.78 -12.05
N VAL A 254 9.69 -19.72 -11.70
CA VAL A 254 10.52 -18.96 -12.65
C VAL A 254 11.70 -19.78 -13.13
N VAL A 255 12.42 -20.44 -12.22
CA VAL A 255 13.53 -21.35 -12.56
C VAL A 255 13.05 -22.46 -13.48
N HIS A 256 11.93 -23.10 -13.14
CA HIS A 256 11.34 -24.15 -13.97
C HIS A 256 10.99 -23.62 -15.36
N ARG A 257 10.26 -22.49 -15.46
CA ARG A 257 9.91 -21.88 -16.74
C ARG A 257 11.15 -21.55 -17.59
N MET A 258 12.21 -21.05 -16.98
CA MET A 258 13.48 -20.80 -17.67
C MET A 258 14.05 -22.09 -18.26
N SER A 259 14.11 -23.16 -17.46
CA SER A 259 14.71 -24.44 -17.84
C SER A 259 13.89 -25.30 -18.81
N THR A 260 12.58 -25.13 -18.88
CA THR A 260 11.68 -26.02 -19.67
C THR A 260 10.95 -25.32 -20.81
N ARG A 261 10.99 -23.99 -20.86
CA ARG A 261 10.30 -23.22 -21.90
C ARG A 261 11.23 -22.21 -22.54
N GLU A 262 11.84 -21.32 -21.75
CA GLU A 262 12.60 -20.21 -22.31
C GLU A 262 13.84 -20.70 -23.07
N ILE A 263 14.56 -21.69 -22.56
CA ILE A 263 15.75 -22.24 -23.21
C ILE A 263 15.48 -22.82 -24.60
N ASP A 264 14.28 -23.38 -24.81
CA ASP A 264 13.87 -23.99 -26.08
C ASP A 264 13.26 -22.98 -27.06
N LEU A 265 12.91 -21.78 -26.59
CA LEU A 265 12.39 -20.71 -27.43
C LEU A 265 13.53 -20.05 -28.23
N PRO A 266 13.28 -19.65 -29.49
CA PRO A 266 14.23 -18.80 -30.20
C PRO A 266 14.40 -17.47 -29.43
N LYS A 267 15.60 -16.87 -29.50
CA LYS A 267 15.93 -15.63 -28.78
C LYS A 267 14.89 -14.51 -28.95
N SER A 268 14.24 -14.43 -30.11
CA SER A 268 13.19 -13.44 -30.41
C SER A 268 11.88 -13.63 -29.64
N LYS A 269 11.67 -14.80 -29.02
CA LYS A 269 10.48 -15.16 -28.23
C LYS A 269 10.79 -15.40 -26.75
N GLN A 270 12.06 -15.37 -26.35
CA GLN A 270 12.45 -15.44 -24.95
C GLN A 270 12.07 -14.14 -24.22
N TYR A 271 11.49 -14.26 -23.04
CA TYR A 271 11.15 -13.12 -22.18
C TYR A 271 11.97 -13.12 -20.89
N ILE A 272 12.29 -14.29 -20.33
CA ILE A 272 13.22 -14.42 -19.20
C ILE A 272 14.59 -14.76 -19.77
N HIS A 273 15.59 -13.97 -19.41
CA HIS A 273 16.91 -14.01 -20.04
C HIS A 273 18.03 -14.42 -19.10
N ALA A 274 17.85 -14.23 -17.80
CA ALA A 274 18.77 -14.67 -16.78
C ALA A 274 18.01 -15.05 -15.51
N VAL A 275 18.42 -16.15 -14.88
CA VAL A 275 17.97 -16.57 -13.55
C VAL A 275 19.22 -17.01 -12.79
N VAL A 276 19.69 -16.15 -11.88
CA VAL A 276 20.92 -16.31 -11.13
C VAL A 276 20.58 -16.64 -9.68
N SER A 277 21.21 -17.67 -9.14
CA SER A 277 21.26 -17.96 -7.70
C SER A 277 22.72 -18.10 -7.31
N LYS A 278 23.37 -16.98 -7.00
CA LYS A 278 24.79 -16.91 -6.64
C LYS A 278 24.96 -16.04 -5.40
N ASN A 279 25.99 -16.33 -4.60
CA ASN A 279 26.42 -15.50 -3.47
C ASN A 279 25.28 -15.14 -2.47
N GLY A 280 24.32 -16.06 -2.28
CA GLY A 280 23.22 -15.87 -1.33
C GLY A 280 22.12 -14.88 -1.77
N PHE A 281 22.09 -14.48 -3.05
CA PHE A 281 21.00 -13.71 -3.65
C PHE A 281 20.42 -14.42 -4.88
N LYS A 282 19.17 -14.08 -5.19
CA LYS A 282 18.40 -14.54 -6.34
C LYS A 282 18.14 -13.36 -7.24
N LEU A 283 18.45 -13.48 -8.52
CA LEU A 283 18.24 -12.42 -9.52
C LEU A 283 17.59 -13.01 -10.78
N ALA A 284 16.48 -12.44 -11.24
CA ALA A 284 15.90 -12.74 -12.55
C ALA A 284 15.85 -11.49 -13.43
N VAL A 285 16.21 -11.62 -14.71
CA VAL A 285 16.17 -10.53 -15.69
C VAL A 285 15.16 -10.86 -16.77
N THR A 286 14.23 -9.94 -17.01
CA THR A 286 13.19 -10.05 -18.03
C THR A 286 13.24 -8.87 -18.99
N MET A 287 13.06 -9.14 -20.28
CA MET A 287 13.15 -8.14 -21.35
C MET A 287 12.45 -8.67 -22.61
N HIS A 288 11.61 -7.85 -23.25
CA HIS A 288 10.98 -8.23 -24.51
C HIS A 288 11.93 -8.02 -25.70
N ALA A 289 12.22 -9.09 -26.44
CA ALA A 289 13.23 -9.07 -27.52
C ALA A 289 12.96 -8.01 -28.61
N GLN A 290 11.70 -7.76 -28.98
CA GLN A 290 11.36 -6.74 -29.99
C GLN A 290 11.43 -5.30 -29.45
N LEU A 291 11.36 -5.11 -28.13
CA LEU A 291 11.44 -3.79 -27.51
C LEU A 291 12.89 -3.41 -27.16
N ALA A 292 13.72 -4.42 -26.88
CA ALA A 292 15.12 -4.25 -26.49
C ALA A 292 15.93 -3.33 -27.42
N PRO A 293 15.86 -3.40 -28.78
CA PRO A 293 16.66 -2.56 -29.65
C PRO A 293 16.41 -1.05 -29.48
N TYR A 294 15.24 -0.65 -28.98
CA TYR A 294 14.93 0.76 -28.77
C TYR A 294 15.64 1.35 -27.55
N ILE A 295 16.23 0.53 -26.66
CA ILE A 295 16.99 1.02 -25.51
C ILE A 295 18.23 1.83 -25.95
N HIS A 296 18.83 1.49 -27.10
CA HIS A 296 19.98 2.21 -27.66
C HIS A 296 19.63 3.61 -28.21
N ARG A 297 18.34 3.96 -28.25
CA ARG A 297 17.85 5.23 -28.80
C ARG A 297 17.49 6.27 -27.75
N ILE A 298 17.53 5.92 -26.47
CA ILE A 298 17.15 6.83 -25.39
C ILE A 298 18.31 7.74 -24.99
N ILE A 299 17.96 8.92 -24.48
CA ILE A 299 18.94 9.93 -24.02
C ILE A 299 19.37 9.68 -22.57
N HIS A 300 18.53 9.05 -21.75
CA HIS A 300 18.81 8.74 -20.34
C HIS A 300 18.11 7.46 -19.93
N LEU A 301 18.70 6.76 -18.96
CA LEU A 301 18.22 5.47 -18.44
C LEU A 301 17.78 5.61 -16.96
N PRO A 302 16.51 5.94 -16.69
CA PRO A 302 15.97 5.91 -15.34
C PRO A 302 15.70 4.47 -14.89
N ILE A 303 16.17 4.15 -13.69
CA ILE A 303 15.95 2.87 -13.01
C ILE A 303 15.42 3.14 -11.62
N ASP A 304 14.28 2.55 -11.31
CA ASP A 304 13.60 2.68 -10.02
C ASP A 304 13.12 1.31 -9.54
N PHE A 305 13.03 1.12 -8.23
CA PHE A 305 12.54 -0.11 -7.63
C PHE A 305 11.12 0.06 -7.08
N THR A 306 10.30 -0.96 -7.27
CA THR A 306 8.92 -1.01 -6.81
C THR A 306 8.71 -2.17 -5.84
N PHE A 307 8.16 -1.84 -4.66
CA PHE A 307 7.83 -2.81 -3.60
C PHE A 307 6.38 -3.31 -3.64
N LYS A 308 5.56 -2.76 -4.55
CA LYS A 308 4.11 -2.95 -4.50
C LYS A 308 3.65 -4.12 -5.34
N ARG A 309 4.33 -4.37 -6.46
CA ARG A 309 3.80 -5.23 -7.52
C ARG A 309 3.96 -6.71 -7.19
N ILE A 310 5.15 -7.13 -6.79
CA ILE A 310 5.45 -8.53 -6.49
C ILE A 310 5.21 -8.80 -5.00
N GLU A 311 4.49 -9.88 -4.70
CA GLU A 311 4.36 -10.41 -3.34
C GLU A 311 5.57 -11.27 -2.98
N GLY A 312 6.11 -11.08 -1.77
CA GLY A 312 7.15 -11.94 -1.20
C GLY A 312 8.43 -11.18 -0.91
N GLU A 313 9.57 -11.88 -1.02
CA GLU A 313 10.90 -11.37 -0.67
C GLU A 313 11.62 -10.71 -1.86
N MET A 314 11.08 -10.85 -3.08
CA MET A 314 11.68 -10.32 -4.29
C MET A 314 11.17 -8.90 -4.55
N ASP A 315 12.08 -7.95 -4.66
CA ASP A 315 11.80 -6.61 -5.13
C ASP A 315 11.90 -6.56 -6.67
N GLU A 316 11.23 -5.60 -7.31
CA GLU A 316 11.25 -5.42 -8.77
C GLU A 316 11.92 -4.09 -9.13
N TRP A 317 12.88 -4.12 -10.04
CA TRP A 317 13.56 -2.97 -10.62
C TRP A 317 13.07 -2.78 -12.05
N GLU A 318 12.52 -1.61 -12.35
CA GLU A 318 12.08 -1.28 -13.70
C GLU A 318 13.08 -0.39 -14.41
N VAL A 319 13.45 -0.80 -15.61
CA VAL A 319 14.29 -0.03 -16.52
C VAL A 319 13.38 0.57 -17.57
N VAL A 320 13.24 1.89 -17.54
CA VAL A 320 12.26 2.62 -18.35
C VAL A 320 13.00 3.62 -19.23
N GLY A 321 12.44 3.96 -20.38
CA GLY A 321 12.91 5.12 -21.14
C GLY A 321 11.86 5.69 -22.06
N PHE A 322 12.09 6.91 -22.51
CA PHE A 322 11.21 7.57 -23.47
C PHE A 322 11.81 7.43 -24.86
N VAL A 323 11.07 6.82 -25.78
CA VAL A 323 11.49 6.65 -27.17
C VAL A 323 10.86 7.75 -27.98
N ASP A 324 11.63 8.81 -28.25
CA ASP A 324 11.14 10.01 -28.92
C ASP A 324 10.51 9.72 -30.29
N ARG A 325 11.05 8.75 -31.04
CA ARG A 325 10.48 8.31 -32.33
C ARG A 325 8.99 7.94 -32.26
N PHE A 326 8.53 7.40 -31.12
CA PHE A 326 7.15 6.98 -30.93
C PHE A 326 6.36 7.89 -30.00
N HIS A 327 6.98 8.97 -29.50
CA HIS A 327 6.44 9.82 -28.43
C HIS A 327 5.87 9.01 -27.26
N ARG A 328 6.52 7.89 -26.93
CA ARG A 328 6.02 6.91 -25.97
C ARG A 328 7.11 6.48 -25.01
N ARG A 329 6.71 6.29 -23.76
CA ARG A 329 7.50 5.63 -22.74
C ARG A 329 7.41 4.11 -22.90
N LEU A 330 8.54 3.43 -22.85
CA LEU A 330 8.63 1.97 -22.82
C LEU A 330 9.32 1.52 -21.53
N THR A 331 8.86 0.39 -21.00
CA THR A 331 9.63 -0.38 -20.01
C THR A 331 10.45 -1.40 -20.80
N PHE A 332 11.77 -1.31 -20.72
CA PHE A 332 12.66 -2.20 -21.47
C PHE A 332 12.94 -3.49 -20.71
N ALA A 333 13.13 -3.38 -19.40
CA ALA A 333 13.40 -4.54 -18.56
C ALA A 333 12.73 -4.42 -17.20
N SER A 334 12.46 -5.59 -16.63
CA SER A 334 12.18 -5.76 -15.21
C SER A 334 13.15 -6.77 -14.63
N LEU A 335 13.86 -6.37 -13.57
CA LEU A 335 14.79 -7.23 -12.84
C LEU A 335 14.19 -7.52 -11.48
N TYR A 336 14.36 -8.75 -10.98
CA TYR A 336 13.79 -9.18 -9.71
C TYR A 336 14.91 -9.68 -8.82
N CYS A 337 15.06 -9.12 -7.61
CA CYS A 337 16.13 -9.48 -6.68
C CYS A 337 15.64 -9.51 -5.21
N ASP A 338 16.12 -10.46 -4.41
CA ASP A 338 15.80 -10.58 -2.98
C ASP A 338 16.78 -9.85 -2.05
N LYS A 339 17.81 -9.20 -2.60
CA LYS A 339 18.83 -8.46 -1.85
C LYS A 339 19.01 -7.04 -2.37
N LYS A 340 19.38 -6.16 -1.43
CA LYS A 340 19.77 -4.75 -1.65
C LYS A 340 21.19 -4.52 -1.15
N SER A 341 22.15 -5.26 -1.70
CA SER A 341 23.57 -5.12 -1.39
C SER A 341 24.34 -4.65 -2.62
N ARG A 342 25.54 -4.09 -2.40
CA ARG A 342 26.40 -3.55 -3.46
C ARG A 342 26.71 -4.62 -4.53
N GLU A 343 26.99 -5.84 -4.08
CA GLU A 343 27.31 -7.00 -4.92
C GLU A 343 26.10 -7.47 -5.73
N ALA A 344 24.91 -7.48 -5.13
CA ALA A 344 23.68 -7.82 -5.83
C ALA A 344 23.36 -6.77 -6.92
N PHE A 345 23.64 -5.50 -6.66
CA PHE A 345 23.46 -4.42 -7.63
C PHE A 345 24.48 -4.46 -8.76
N GLU A 346 25.75 -4.72 -8.46
CA GLU A 346 26.77 -4.94 -9.50
C GLU A 346 26.33 -6.06 -10.45
N GLN A 347 25.92 -7.22 -9.90
CA GLN A 347 25.42 -8.33 -10.71
C GLN A 347 24.16 -7.95 -11.51
N LEU A 348 23.27 -7.13 -10.93
CA LEU A 348 22.08 -6.63 -11.63
C LEU A 348 22.48 -5.83 -12.88
N PHE A 349 23.47 -4.94 -12.79
CA PHE A 349 23.96 -4.18 -13.95
C PHE A 349 24.68 -5.07 -14.97
N ILE A 350 25.50 -6.02 -14.51
CA ILE A 350 26.17 -7.00 -15.39
C ILE A 350 25.13 -7.77 -16.21
N GLU A 351 24.13 -8.36 -15.55
CA GLU A 351 23.10 -9.16 -16.24
C GLU A 351 22.20 -8.32 -17.15
N LEU A 352 21.89 -7.08 -16.75
CA LEU A 352 21.14 -6.14 -17.59
C LEU A 352 21.88 -5.86 -18.90
N PHE A 353 23.14 -5.41 -18.83
CA PHE A 353 23.93 -5.05 -20.01
C PHE A 353 24.27 -6.27 -20.87
N ALA A 354 24.56 -7.42 -20.25
CA ALA A 354 24.75 -8.68 -20.96
C ALA A 354 23.48 -9.11 -21.71
N THR A 355 22.31 -8.97 -21.10
CA THR A 355 21.02 -9.27 -21.73
C THR A 355 20.76 -8.36 -22.92
N ILE A 356 21.02 -7.05 -22.79
CA ILE A 356 20.89 -6.10 -23.91
C ILE A 356 21.80 -6.51 -25.07
N LYS A 357 23.07 -6.80 -24.80
CA LYS A 357 24.03 -7.25 -25.83
C LYS A 357 23.57 -8.55 -26.50
N ARG A 358 23.08 -9.51 -25.73
CA ARG A 358 22.59 -10.80 -26.25
C ARG A 358 21.38 -10.65 -27.18
N LEU A 359 20.46 -9.72 -26.89
CA LEU A 359 19.23 -9.53 -27.67
C LEU A 359 19.41 -8.59 -28.85
N THR A 360 20.23 -7.55 -28.71
CA THR A 360 20.37 -6.51 -29.73
C THR A 360 21.63 -6.69 -30.59
N GLY A 361 22.56 -7.54 -30.17
CA GLY A 361 23.89 -7.66 -30.76
C GLY A 361 24.89 -6.60 -30.30
N GLU A 362 24.42 -5.55 -29.61
CA GLU A 362 25.22 -4.38 -29.23
C GLU A 362 25.15 -4.12 -27.72
N THR A 363 26.28 -3.81 -27.11
CA THR A 363 26.32 -3.35 -25.71
C THR A 363 25.66 -1.98 -25.61
N LEU A 364 24.84 -1.74 -24.58
CA LEU A 364 24.34 -0.39 -24.30
C LEU A 364 25.53 0.53 -24.00
N LYS A 365 25.71 1.55 -24.84
CA LYS A 365 26.81 2.52 -24.71
C LYS A 365 26.34 3.75 -23.95
N LEU A 366 27.18 4.25 -23.05
CA LEU A 366 26.99 5.51 -22.31
C LEU A 366 27.96 6.56 -22.84
N ALA A 367 27.49 7.75 -23.16
CA ALA A 367 28.25 8.81 -23.83
C ALA A 367 29.60 9.16 -23.18
N PRO A 368 29.72 9.23 -21.84
CA PRO A 368 31.00 9.54 -21.18
C PRO A 368 32.08 8.47 -21.41
N PHE A 369 31.68 7.22 -21.67
CA PHE A 369 32.59 6.10 -21.89
C PHE A 369 32.71 5.74 -23.38
N TYR A 370 31.75 6.19 -24.19
CA TYR A 370 31.64 5.95 -25.63
C TYR A 370 31.05 7.21 -26.29
N PRO A 371 31.88 8.13 -26.83
CA PRO A 371 31.44 9.47 -27.25
C PRO A 371 30.22 9.52 -28.19
N ASP A 372 30.10 8.55 -29.11
CA ASP A 372 29.00 8.47 -30.08
C ASP A 372 27.67 7.94 -29.51
N ALA A 373 27.64 7.54 -28.25
CA ALA A 373 26.48 6.90 -27.67
C ALA A 373 25.35 7.87 -27.33
N LYS A 374 24.10 7.49 -27.63
CA LYS A 374 22.93 8.34 -27.35
C LYS A 374 22.57 8.45 -25.88
N CYS A 375 22.71 7.37 -25.11
CA CYS A 375 22.40 7.38 -23.69
C CYS A 375 23.50 8.15 -22.96
N ARG A 376 23.14 9.25 -22.29
CA ARG A 376 24.10 10.15 -21.65
C ARG A 376 24.33 9.81 -20.20
N ILE A 377 23.25 9.47 -19.48
CA ILE A 377 23.27 9.25 -18.03
C ILE A 377 22.37 8.08 -17.61
N VAL A 378 22.71 7.48 -16.47
CA VAL A 378 21.84 6.61 -15.68
C VAL A 378 21.27 7.44 -14.53
N MET A 379 19.95 7.34 -14.31
CA MET A 379 19.26 8.05 -13.23
C MET A 379 18.75 7.09 -12.17
N LEU A 380 19.14 7.32 -10.92
CA LEU A 380 18.78 6.49 -9.76
C LEU A 380 18.17 7.35 -8.62
N ASP A 381 17.55 6.70 -7.65
CA ASP A 381 16.93 7.34 -6.48
C ASP A 381 17.91 7.75 -5.37
N GLY A 382 19.20 7.41 -5.52
CA GLY A 382 20.26 7.81 -4.59
C GLY A 382 20.49 6.82 -3.43
N GLU A 383 20.07 5.57 -3.60
CA GLU A 383 20.42 4.48 -2.69
C GLU A 383 21.92 4.13 -2.83
N VAL A 384 22.61 3.98 -1.69
CA VAL A 384 24.07 3.90 -1.65
C VAL A 384 24.59 2.62 -2.27
N ALA A 385 24.00 1.47 -1.91
CA ALA A 385 24.46 0.18 -2.44
C ALA A 385 24.26 0.09 -3.97
N GLN A 386 23.17 0.66 -4.50
CA GLN A 386 22.83 0.68 -5.91
C GLN A 386 23.78 1.57 -6.71
N ALA A 387 24.06 2.77 -6.21
CA ALA A 387 25.03 3.66 -6.84
C ALA A 387 26.44 3.05 -6.82
N LEU A 388 26.88 2.52 -5.69
CA LEU A 388 28.20 1.89 -5.59
C LEU A 388 28.31 0.63 -6.45
N GLY A 389 27.27 -0.22 -6.50
CA GLY A 389 27.24 -1.39 -7.39
C GLY A 389 27.24 -1.01 -8.88
N PHE A 390 26.64 0.13 -9.24
CA PHE A 390 26.81 0.69 -10.58
C PHE A 390 28.25 1.16 -10.82
N GLY A 391 28.87 1.81 -9.84
CA GLY A 391 30.28 2.20 -9.89
C GLY A 391 31.22 1.02 -10.11
N ASP A 392 30.98 -0.11 -9.41
CA ASP A 392 31.77 -1.34 -9.58
C ASP A 392 31.64 -1.92 -10.98
N PHE A 393 30.41 -1.97 -11.49
CA PHE A 393 30.16 -2.34 -12.89
C PHE A 393 30.93 -1.43 -13.86
N LEU A 394 30.98 -0.12 -13.59
CA LEU A 394 31.68 0.85 -14.44
C LEU A 394 33.19 0.61 -14.54
N VAL A 395 33.83 0.03 -13.52
CA VAL A 395 35.27 -0.26 -13.53
C VAL A 395 35.64 -1.18 -14.69
N ASN A 396 34.84 -2.22 -14.94
CA ASN A 396 35.06 -3.17 -16.03
C ASN A 396 34.44 -2.71 -17.35
N TYR A 397 33.45 -1.82 -17.29
CA TYR A 397 32.77 -1.28 -18.47
C TYR A 397 33.59 -0.17 -19.16
N ASN A 398 34.32 0.64 -18.40
CA ASN A 398 35.15 1.71 -18.91
C ASN A 398 36.34 1.14 -19.69
N ASN A 399 36.47 1.53 -20.96
CA ASN A 399 37.68 1.33 -21.73
C ASN A 399 38.42 2.68 -21.86
N PRO A 400 39.53 2.90 -21.14
CA PRO A 400 40.26 4.18 -21.16
C PRO A 400 40.76 4.60 -22.54
N GLU A 401 41.03 3.65 -23.46
CA GLU A 401 41.45 3.96 -24.83
C GLU A 401 40.34 4.61 -25.65
N ILE A 402 39.07 4.32 -25.30
CA ILE A 402 37.89 4.87 -25.96
C ILE A 402 37.42 6.13 -25.24
N SER A 403 37.35 6.09 -23.91
CA SER A 403 36.76 7.15 -23.10
C SER A 403 37.72 8.30 -22.79
N GLY A 404 39.03 8.04 -22.78
CA GLY A 404 40.02 8.95 -22.22
C GLY A 404 40.00 9.04 -20.68
N ILE A 405 39.13 8.29 -20.01
CA ILE A 405 39.00 8.29 -18.54
C ILE A 405 39.92 7.20 -17.98
N LEU A 406 41.05 7.62 -17.40
CA LEU A 406 42.05 6.72 -16.82
C LEU A 406 41.67 6.19 -15.43
N SER A 407 40.66 6.78 -14.79
CA SER A 407 40.26 6.38 -13.44
C SER A 407 39.73 4.94 -13.40
N ARG A 408 40.09 4.24 -12.34
CA ARG A 408 39.53 2.93 -11.95
C ARG A 408 38.77 2.99 -10.63
N ASP A 409 38.60 4.17 -10.05
CA ASP A 409 37.82 4.34 -8.83
C ASP A 409 36.31 4.32 -9.17
N PRO A 410 35.53 3.36 -8.63
CA PRO A 410 34.08 3.32 -8.80
C PRO A 410 33.40 4.66 -8.53
N ILE A 411 33.81 5.37 -7.48
CA ILE A 411 33.19 6.62 -7.04
C ILE A 411 33.43 7.73 -8.06
N GLN A 412 34.68 7.88 -8.52
CA GLN A 412 35.00 8.84 -9.56
C GLN A 412 34.27 8.53 -10.87
N LEU A 413 34.18 7.25 -11.26
CA LEU A 413 33.46 6.84 -12.49
C LEU A 413 31.97 7.19 -12.46
N LEU A 414 31.32 7.15 -11.28
CA LEU A 414 29.93 7.57 -11.13
C LEU A 414 29.72 9.03 -11.53
N SER A 415 30.65 9.92 -11.18
CA SER A 415 30.51 11.36 -11.45
C SER A 415 30.39 11.72 -12.93
N PHE A 416 30.77 10.81 -13.84
CA PHE A 416 30.69 11.01 -15.28
C PHE A 416 29.32 10.67 -15.88
N SER A 417 28.50 9.84 -15.21
CA SER A 417 27.29 9.27 -15.83
C SER A 417 26.09 9.09 -14.91
N LEU A 418 26.24 9.28 -13.60
CA LEU A 418 25.16 9.13 -12.63
C LEU A 418 24.47 10.47 -12.35
N LYS A 419 23.14 10.50 -12.45
CA LYS A 419 22.32 11.53 -11.81
C LYS A 419 21.40 10.92 -10.75
N THR A 420 21.22 11.64 -9.66
CA THR A 420 20.21 11.29 -8.66
C THR A 420 18.93 12.08 -8.90
N CYS A 421 17.77 11.42 -8.77
CA CYS A 421 16.48 12.10 -8.89
C CYS A 421 16.35 13.21 -7.85
N THR A 422 16.17 14.46 -8.30
CA THR A 422 16.06 15.61 -7.40
C THR A 422 14.78 15.57 -6.56
N ASN A 423 13.71 14.93 -7.03
CA ASN A 423 12.48 14.78 -6.22
C ASN A 423 12.74 13.88 -5.01
N HIS A 424 13.48 12.77 -5.18
CA HIS A 424 13.83 11.88 -4.08
C HIS A 424 14.80 12.56 -3.12
N PHE A 425 15.80 13.26 -3.64
CA PHE A 425 16.70 14.08 -2.85
C PHE A 425 15.96 15.14 -2.01
N ASP A 426 15.04 15.90 -2.63
CA ASP A 426 14.23 16.91 -1.96
C ASP A 426 13.32 16.32 -0.88
N ARG A 427 12.65 15.19 -1.17
CA ARG A 427 11.77 14.48 -0.21
C ARG A 427 12.56 14.05 1.02
N HIS A 428 13.77 13.51 0.86
CA HIS A 428 14.63 13.13 1.98
C HIS A 428 15.03 14.33 2.87
N ILE A 429 15.20 15.52 2.28
CA ILE A 429 15.44 16.74 3.06
C ILE A 429 14.14 17.19 3.76
N ASP A 430 13.00 17.11 3.07
CA ASP A 430 11.69 17.48 3.63
C ASP A 430 11.25 16.58 4.80
N GLU A 431 11.76 15.35 4.87
CA GLU A 431 11.54 14.39 5.96
C GLU A 431 12.35 14.69 7.24
N LEU A 432 13.28 15.64 7.20
CA LEU A 432 14.01 16.08 8.39
C LEU A 432 13.04 16.61 9.48
N PRO A 433 13.41 16.60 10.77
CA PRO A 433 12.52 17.03 11.86
C PRO A 433 11.85 18.39 11.63
N GLY A 434 10.57 18.50 11.98
CA GLY A 434 9.70 19.64 11.64
C GLY A 434 10.00 20.94 12.38
N ASP A 435 10.80 20.86 13.43
CA ASP A 435 11.38 21.97 14.20
C ASP A 435 12.52 22.69 13.47
N ILE A 436 13.07 22.11 12.41
CA ILE A 436 14.05 22.78 11.55
C ILE A 436 13.35 23.86 10.71
N PHE A 437 13.86 25.08 10.79
CA PHE A 437 13.38 26.24 10.06
C PHE A 437 13.35 26.01 8.55
N LYS A 438 12.36 26.63 7.89
CA LYS A 438 12.20 26.54 6.44
C LYS A 438 13.38 27.14 5.67
N SER A 439 14.00 28.21 6.18
CA SER A 439 15.22 28.85 5.64
C SER A 439 16.36 27.84 5.53
N VAL A 440 16.60 27.08 6.60
CA VAL A 440 17.62 26.02 6.65
C VAL A 440 17.34 24.92 5.63
N ILE A 441 16.10 24.44 5.55
CA ILE A 441 15.69 23.45 4.54
C ILE A 441 15.94 23.98 3.11
N GLN A 442 15.63 25.25 2.85
CA GLN A 442 15.88 25.88 1.55
C GLN A 442 17.38 25.98 1.23
N LYS A 443 18.21 26.35 2.21
CA LYS A 443 19.68 26.39 2.04
C LYS A 443 20.26 24.99 1.85
N LEU A 444 19.76 23.95 2.53
CA LEU A 444 20.18 22.56 2.26
C LEU A 444 19.87 22.13 0.82
N LYS A 445 18.71 22.52 0.30
CA LYS A 445 18.29 22.24 -1.09
C LYS A 445 19.03 23.08 -2.13
N SER A 446 19.62 24.22 -1.75
CA SER A 446 20.28 25.12 -2.69
C SER A 446 21.49 24.49 -3.37
N ILE A 447 22.09 23.44 -2.77
CA ILE A 447 23.21 22.69 -3.34
C ILE A 447 22.97 22.24 -4.78
N MET A 448 21.73 21.98 -5.20
CA MET A 448 21.42 21.56 -6.58
C MET A 448 21.61 22.67 -7.63
N TYR A 449 21.78 23.92 -7.21
CA TYR A 449 21.79 25.10 -8.07
C TYR A 449 23.05 25.95 -7.96
N LEU A 450 23.97 25.60 -7.06
CA LEU A 450 25.24 26.32 -6.88
C LEU A 450 26.13 26.12 -8.11
N ALA A 451 26.79 27.19 -8.56
CA ALA A 451 27.50 27.23 -9.84
C ALA A 451 28.98 27.59 -9.71
N THR A 452 29.45 27.92 -8.51
CA THR A 452 30.83 28.34 -8.24
C THR A 452 31.41 27.61 -7.03
N GLN A 453 32.74 27.52 -6.96
CA GLN A 453 33.42 26.88 -5.83
C GLN A 453 33.18 27.66 -4.53
N GLU A 454 33.15 28.99 -4.60
CA GLU A 454 32.90 29.86 -3.45
C GLU A 454 31.53 29.62 -2.81
N GLU A 455 30.49 29.46 -3.64
CA GLU A 455 29.14 29.12 -3.19
C GLU A 455 29.07 27.73 -2.56
N ILE A 456 29.76 26.75 -3.15
CA ILE A 456 29.87 25.39 -2.62
C ILE A 456 30.55 25.41 -1.25
N ASP A 457 31.67 26.12 -1.12
CA ASP A 457 32.42 26.22 0.13
C ASP A 457 31.62 26.95 1.23
N GLU A 458 30.88 28.00 0.86
CA GLU A 458 29.93 28.65 1.77
C GLU A 458 28.84 27.68 2.23
N TRP A 459 28.31 26.87 1.32
CA TRP A 459 27.32 25.85 1.65
C TRP A 459 27.85 24.76 2.59
N HIS A 460 29.09 24.30 2.38
CA HIS A 460 29.77 23.39 3.29
C HIS A 460 29.99 24.00 4.67
N ARG A 461 30.47 25.24 4.74
CA ARG A 461 30.62 25.98 6.01
C ARG A 461 29.28 26.12 6.73
N PHE A 462 28.22 26.47 6.00
CA PHE A 462 26.87 26.54 6.54
C PHE A 462 26.41 25.19 7.13
N CYS A 463 26.60 24.08 6.41
CA CYS A 463 26.21 22.75 6.87
C CYS A 463 27.02 22.29 8.08
N ALA A 464 28.33 22.54 8.09
CA ALA A 464 29.23 22.21 9.19
C ALA A 464 28.92 23.01 10.46
N ALA A 465 28.45 24.25 10.32
CA ALA A 465 28.05 25.10 11.44
C ALA A 465 26.69 24.72 12.06
N GLN A 466 25.91 23.83 11.44
CA GLN A 466 24.61 23.41 11.98
C GLN A 466 24.79 22.60 13.27
N THR A 467 24.04 22.97 14.30
CA THR A 467 24.03 22.28 15.60
C THR A 467 22.98 21.17 15.69
N HIS A 468 22.01 21.16 14.78
CA HIS A 468 20.91 20.21 14.81
C HIS A 468 21.38 18.79 14.42
N PRO A 469 21.25 17.76 15.29
CA PRO A 469 21.82 16.42 15.05
C PRO A 469 21.36 15.75 13.75
N ALA A 470 20.09 15.96 13.37
CA ALA A 470 19.57 15.40 12.12
C ALA A 470 20.27 16.00 10.87
N ILE A 471 20.63 17.28 10.90
CA ILE A 471 21.33 17.94 9.79
C ILE A 471 22.78 17.49 9.76
N GLN A 472 23.45 17.43 10.91
CA GLN A 472 24.81 16.91 11.02
C GLN A 472 24.92 15.48 10.51
N ASN A 473 23.97 14.60 10.89
CA ASN A 473 23.93 13.22 10.40
C ASN A 473 23.68 13.14 8.89
N TRP A 474 22.72 13.94 8.40
CA TRP A 474 22.43 14.02 6.96
C TRP A 474 23.67 14.48 6.17
N TYR A 475 24.36 15.52 6.64
CA TYR A 475 25.55 16.07 6.01
C TYR A 475 26.74 15.09 6.07
N ARG A 476 26.98 14.48 7.23
CA ARG A 476 28.01 13.43 7.39
C ARG A 476 27.78 12.27 6.42
N GLN A 477 26.54 11.87 6.20
CA GLN A 477 26.20 10.81 5.23
C GLN A 477 26.52 11.23 3.78
N LYS A 478 26.35 12.52 3.43
CA LYS A 478 26.79 13.04 2.12
C LYS A 478 28.31 13.04 1.98
N MET A 479 29.03 13.43 3.04
CA MET A 479 30.50 13.44 3.02
C MET A 479 31.09 12.03 2.97
N ALA A 480 30.45 11.06 3.64
CA ALA A 480 30.83 9.66 3.56
C ALA A 480 30.55 9.01 2.19
N ASN A 481 29.73 9.64 1.35
CA ASN A 481 29.35 9.15 0.03
C ASN A 481 29.56 10.27 -1.00
N PRO A 482 30.82 10.55 -1.37
CA PRO A 482 31.19 11.77 -2.09
C PRO A 482 30.64 11.84 -3.52
N TRP A 483 30.08 10.75 -4.06
CA TRP A 483 29.36 10.74 -5.33
C TRP A 483 27.98 11.42 -5.27
N ILE A 484 27.37 11.59 -4.08
CA ILE A 484 25.99 12.07 -3.96
C ILE A 484 25.84 13.55 -4.37
N LEU A 485 26.76 14.42 -3.97
CA LEU A 485 26.66 15.84 -4.34
C LEU A 485 26.92 16.08 -5.84
N PRO A 486 27.97 15.47 -6.45
CA PRO A 486 28.16 15.44 -7.90
C PRO A 486 26.98 14.89 -8.69
N SER A 487 26.19 13.97 -8.15
CA SER A 487 25.04 13.41 -8.88
C SER A 487 23.80 14.32 -8.91
N VAL A 488 23.77 15.40 -8.12
CA VAL A 488 22.65 16.36 -8.05
C VAL A 488 23.03 17.80 -8.42
N ASN A 489 24.31 18.12 -8.45
CA ASN A 489 24.83 19.45 -8.79
C ASN A 489 25.67 19.40 -10.08
N LYS A 490 25.38 20.33 -11.02
CA LYS A 490 26.07 20.43 -12.32
C LYS A 490 27.56 20.76 -12.18
N PHE A 491 27.90 21.76 -11.38
CA PHE A 491 29.26 22.25 -11.18
C PHE A 491 30.19 21.18 -10.56
N LEU A 492 29.66 20.34 -9.69
CA LEU A 492 30.39 19.24 -9.05
C LEU A 492 30.48 17.97 -9.90
N SER A 493 29.72 17.89 -10.99
CA SER A 493 29.63 16.69 -11.84
C SER A 493 30.71 16.69 -12.91
N ASN A 494 31.13 15.49 -13.33
CA ASN A 494 31.96 15.31 -14.53
C ASN A 494 31.13 15.00 -15.77
N ILE A 495 29.79 15.01 -15.67
CA ILE A 495 28.90 15.00 -16.84
C ILE A 495 29.06 16.33 -17.57
N SER A 496 29.32 16.30 -18.88
CA SER A 496 29.44 17.52 -19.66
C SER A 496 28.17 18.38 -19.61
N ASP A 497 28.34 19.70 -19.68
CA ASP A 497 27.26 20.67 -19.60
C ASP A 497 26.05 20.36 -20.49
N ASP A 498 26.30 20.10 -21.77
CA ASP A 498 25.25 19.75 -22.73
C ASP A 498 24.50 18.49 -22.32
N ASN A 499 25.23 17.45 -21.90
CA ASN A 499 24.63 16.19 -21.45
C ASN A 499 23.85 16.37 -20.16
N TRP A 500 24.31 17.25 -19.26
CA TRP A 500 23.60 17.60 -18.05
C TRP A 500 22.29 18.33 -18.37
N ASP A 501 22.30 19.28 -19.29
CA ASP A 501 21.14 20.14 -19.55
C ASP A 501 20.04 19.45 -20.37
N ILE A 502 20.39 18.54 -21.29
CA ILE A 502 19.39 17.78 -22.07
C ILE A 502 18.77 16.61 -21.30
N THR A 503 19.39 16.18 -20.19
CA THR A 503 18.88 15.06 -19.39
C THR A 503 18.03 15.57 -18.22
N PRO A 504 16.90 14.90 -17.92
CA PRO A 504 15.98 15.40 -16.89
C PRO A 504 16.61 15.38 -15.50
N LYS A 505 16.01 16.15 -14.59
CA LYS A 505 16.36 16.17 -13.16
C LYS A 505 15.48 15.24 -12.30
N GLN A 506 14.34 14.81 -12.83
CA GLN A 506 13.30 14.11 -12.08
C GLN A 506 12.98 12.74 -12.70
N SER A 507 12.70 11.76 -11.84
CA SER A 507 12.31 10.39 -12.21
C SER A 507 10.82 10.24 -12.56
N ASN A 508 10.11 11.33 -12.88
CA ASN A 508 8.67 11.31 -13.20
C ASN A 508 8.31 10.25 -14.26
N LEU A 509 9.22 9.99 -15.21
CA LEU A 509 9.04 9.00 -16.26
C LEU A 509 8.80 7.60 -15.69
N VAL A 510 9.62 7.18 -14.73
CA VAL A 510 9.54 5.85 -14.10
C VAL A 510 8.50 5.81 -12.99
N GLU A 511 8.32 6.88 -12.20
CA GLU A 511 7.23 6.96 -11.21
C GLU A 511 5.84 6.77 -11.87
N THR A 512 5.63 7.43 -13.03
CA THR A 512 4.38 7.27 -13.80
C THR A 512 4.32 5.94 -14.56
N ALA A 513 5.45 5.26 -14.77
CA ALA A 513 5.49 3.90 -15.33
C ALA A 513 4.99 2.90 -14.29
N HIS A 514 5.51 2.98 -13.07
CA HIS A 514 5.05 2.22 -11.93
C HIS A 514 3.55 2.38 -11.72
N ALA A 515 3.05 3.62 -11.71
CA ALA A 515 1.62 3.90 -11.52
C ALA A 515 0.75 3.25 -12.61
N GLY A 516 1.13 3.40 -13.88
CA GLY A 516 0.42 2.79 -15.00
C GLY A 516 0.46 1.26 -14.97
N ARG A 517 1.63 0.67 -14.68
CA ARG A 517 1.79 -0.78 -14.57
C ARG A 517 0.97 -1.36 -13.43
N ASN A 518 1.01 -0.74 -12.25
CA ASN A 518 0.21 -1.18 -11.10
C ASN A 518 -1.29 -1.14 -11.40
N ALA A 519 -1.76 -0.15 -12.16
CA ALA A 519 -3.16 -0.05 -12.57
C ALA A 519 -3.57 -1.16 -13.55
N GLU A 520 -2.67 -1.57 -14.44
CA GLU A 520 -2.95 -2.57 -15.48
C GLU A 520 -2.72 -4.02 -15.00
N THR A 521 -1.67 -4.27 -14.20
CA THR A 521 -1.28 -5.64 -13.81
C THR A 521 -1.63 -5.99 -12.36
N SER A 522 -2.28 -5.09 -11.61
CA SER A 522 -2.51 -5.21 -10.16
C SER A 522 -1.22 -5.17 -9.31
N ILE A 523 -1.39 -5.20 -7.99
CA ILE A 523 -0.33 -5.18 -6.97
C ILE A 523 -0.40 -6.44 -6.08
N GLY A 524 0.72 -6.83 -5.49
CA GLY A 524 0.83 -8.02 -4.63
C GLY A 524 0.57 -9.33 -5.35
N VAL A 525 1.07 -9.48 -6.59
CA VAL A 525 0.96 -10.73 -7.36
C VAL A 525 2.20 -11.60 -7.18
N GLY A 526 2.07 -12.92 -7.24
CA GLY A 526 3.22 -13.83 -7.17
C GLY A 526 4.21 -13.60 -8.32
N LEU A 527 5.51 -13.82 -8.07
CA LEU A 527 6.61 -13.50 -9.00
C LEU A 527 6.37 -13.95 -10.46
N LEU A 528 6.10 -15.24 -10.69
CA LEU A 528 5.88 -15.76 -12.04
C LEU A 528 4.62 -15.18 -12.68
N THR A 529 3.58 -14.91 -11.87
CA THR A 529 2.36 -14.24 -12.37
C THR A 529 2.68 -12.83 -12.83
N GLY A 530 3.46 -12.09 -12.04
CA GLY A 530 3.93 -10.76 -12.41
C GLY A 530 4.72 -10.79 -13.72
N ILE A 531 5.69 -11.70 -13.86
CA ILE A 531 6.47 -11.84 -15.09
C ILE A 531 5.57 -12.13 -16.31
N MET A 532 4.63 -13.06 -16.20
CA MET A 532 3.69 -13.40 -17.29
C MET A 532 2.78 -12.23 -17.67
N GLN A 533 2.29 -11.45 -16.71
CA GLN A 533 1.49 -10.27 -16.99
C GLN A 533 2.32 -9.18 -17.69
N SER A 534 3.60 -9.06 -17.33
CA SER A 534 4.52 -8.12 -18.00
C SER A 534 4.79 -8.52 -19.44
N GLU A 535 5.04 -9.81 -19.67
CA GLU A 535 5.21 -10.38 -21.01
C GLU A 535 4.00 -10.08 -21.90
N GLN A 536 2.79 -10.40 -21.43
CA GLN A 536 1.54 -10.12 -22.17
C GLN A 536 1.35 -8.63 -22.49
N ARG A 537 1.71 -7.76 -21.54
CA ARG A 537 1.65 -6.31 -21.75
C ARG A 537 2.66 -5.88 -22.81
N ASP A 538 3.89 -6.36 -22.73
CA ASP A 538 4.96 -6.00 -23.64
C ASP A 538 4.72 -6.54 -25.06
N ASP A 539 4.08 -7.70 -25.20
CA ASP A 539 3.60 -8.25 -26.48
C ASP A 539 2.63 -7.28 -27.17
N ILE A 540 1.65 -6.75 -26.42
CA ILE A 540 0.69 -5.77 -26.94
C ILE A 540 1.43 -4.49 -27.37
N ILE A 541 2.35 -3.99 -26.55
CA ILE A 541 3.13 -2.80 -26.86
C ILE A 541 3.99 -3.02 -28.11
N ALA A 542 4.64 -4.17 -28.24
CA ALA A 542 5.45 -4.51 -29.40
C ALA A 542 4.61 -4.59 -30.68
N ALA A 543 3.42 -5.22 -30.61
CA ALA A 543 2.47 -5.26 -31.71
C ALA A 543 1.98 -3.85 -32.11
N GLU A 544 1.65 -2.99 -31.13
CA GLU A 544 1.27 -1.59 -31.38
C GLU A 544 2.40 -0.80 -32.08
N LEU A 545 3.66 -0.98 -31.67
CA LEU A 545 4.80 -0.34 -32.31
C LEU A 545 5.07 -0.88 -33.72
N ALA A 546 4.89 -2.19 -33.94
CA ALA A 546 4.98 -2.79 -35.27
C ALA A 546 3.90 -2.21 -36.19
N GLN A 547 2.65 -2.12 -35.72
CA GLN A 547 1.54 -1.52 -36.46
C GLN A 547 1.80 -0.04 -36.76
N PHE A 548 2.32 0.72 -35.78
CA PHE A 548 2.69 2.11 -36.00
C PHE A 548 3.75 2.26 -37.10
N ASN A 549 4.79 1.44 -37.10
CA ASN A 549 5.82 1.50 -38.15
C ASN A 549 5.28 1.08 -39.52
N LYS A 550 4.26 0.22 -39.57
CA LYS A 550 3.62 -0.23 -40.82
C LYS A 550 2.65 0.81 -41.39
N ASP A 551 1.79 1.37 -40.55
CA ASP A 551 0.65 2.20 -40.98
C ASP A 551 0.89 3.70 -40.81
N GLY A 552 1.87 4.09 -39.98
CA GLY A 552 2.12 5.49 -39.62
C GLY A 552 1.11 6.11 -38.65
N VAL A 553 0.19 5.30 -38.09
CA VAL A 553 -0.89 5.78 -37.20
C VAL A 553 -0.54 5.54 -35.73
N ALA A 554 -0.29 6.61 -34.98
CA ALA A 554 0.00 6.54 -33.53
C ALA A 554 -1.24 6.87 -32.68
N ARG A 555 -1.46 6.10 -31.62
CA ARG A 555 -2.49 6.36 -30.59
C ARG A 555 -2.36 7.74 -29.95
N GLN A 556 -1.13 8.21 -29.73
CA GLN A 556 -0.82 9.54 -29.18
C GLN A 556 0.25 10.23 -30.04
N ARG A 557 -0.10 10.55 -31.28
CA ARG A 557 0.83 11.18 -32.24
C ARG A 557 1.46 12.47 -31.71
N PHE A 558 0.69 13.29 -31.00
CA PHE A 558 1.09 14.62 -30.54
C PHE A 558 1.51 14.64 -29.07
N ASN A 559 2.45 13.76 -28.68
CA ASN A 559 3.01 13.70 -27.33
C ASN A 559 4.53 14.00 -27.31
N GLY A 560 4.97 14.90 -28.19
CA GLY A 560 6.36 15.35 -28.30
C GLY A 560 6.82 16.20 -27.12
N ALA A 561 8.05 16.72 -27.17
CA ALA A 561 8.62 17.55 -26.11
C ALA A 561 7.76 18.80 -25.81
N ALA A 562 7.43 19.59 -26.82
CA ALA A 562 6.67 20.84 -26.67
C ALA A 562 5.29 20.63 -26.01
N GLU A 563 4.52 19.62 -26.43
CA GLU A 563 3.19 19.36 -25.84
C GLU A 563 3.33 18.90 -24.39
N ARG A 564 4.32 18.07 -24.08
CA ARG A 564 4.58 17.64 -22.69
C ARG A 564 5.00 18.81 -21.80
N GLU A 565 5.81 19.73 -22.32
CA GLU A 565 6.21 20.96 -21.62
C GLU A 565 5.01 21.86 -21.35
N LYS A 566 4.15 22.10 -22.36
CA LYS A 566 2.90 22.84 -22.22
C LYS A 566 2.00 22.24 -21.15
N LEU A 567 1.74 20.94 -21.22
CA LEU A 567 0.92 20.23 -20.22
C LEU A 567 1.57 20.26 -18.83
N SER A 568 2.90 20.18 -18.74
CA SER A 568 3.64 20.31 -17.49
C SER A 568 3.51 21.71 -16.89
N ALA A 569 3.65 22.76 -17.69
CA ALA A 569 3.46 24.15 -17.28
C ALA A 569 2.03 24.39 -16.79
N GLN A 570 1.01 23.92 -17.53
CA GLN A 570 -0.39 24.00 -17.11
C GLN A 570 -0.63 23.30 -15.76
N ARG A 571 -0.10 22.09 -15.57
CA ARG A 571 -0.18 21.38 -14.27
C ARG A 571 0.49 22.17 -13.14
N LYS A 572 1.65 22.79 -13.39
CA LYS A 572 2.34 23.63 -12.39
C LYS A 572 1.52 24.86 -12.02
N ILE A 573 0.94 25.56 -13.00
CA ILE A 573 0.05 26.72 -12.77
C ILE A 573 -1.16 26.29 -11.94
N TRP A 574 -1.79 25.18 -12.31
CA TRP A 574 -2.96 24.69 -11.59
C TRP A 574 -2.64 24.26 -10.15
N ALA A 575 -1.50 23.59 -9.96
CA ALA A 575 -1.00 23.24 -8.63
C ALA A 575 -0.65 24.48 -7.79
N ALA A 576 -0.05 25.51 -8.41
CA ALA A 576 0.26 26.77 -7.74
C ALA A 576 -1.02 27.50 -7.31
N ARG A 577 -2.03 27.59 -8.19
CA ARG A 577 -3.35 28.17 -7.87
C ARG A 577 -4.03 27.41 -6.74
N LYS A 578 -4.05 26.08 -6.80
CA LYS A 578 -4.61 25.23 -5.73
C LYS A 578 -3.88 25.42 -4.40
N LYS A 579 -2.55 25.55 -4.42
CA LYS A 579 -1.74 25.81 -3.23
C LYS A 579 -1.96 27.23 -2.67
N ALA A 580 -2.09 28.23 -3.52
CA ALA A 580 -2.39 29.61 -3.13
C ALA A 580 -3.74 29.69 -2.43
N ASN A 581 -4.80 29.17 -3.06
CA ASN A 581 -6.14 29.10 -2.46
C ASN A 581 -6.12 28.36 -1.11
N ARG A 582 -5.37 27.25 -1.03
CA ARG A 582 -5.24 26.51 0.23
C ARG A 582 -4.51 27.32 1.31
N ASN A 583 -3.44 28.03 0.94
CA ASN A 583 -2.70 28.86 1.88
C ASN A 583 -3.55 30.01 2.40
N GLU A 584 -4.32 30.67 1.52
CA GLU A 584 -5.25 31.74 1.89
C GLU A 584 -6.30 31.23 2.89
N GLN A 585 -6.88 30.06 2.65
CA GLN A 585 -7.83 29.42 3.56
C GLN A 585 -7.21 29.04 4.91
N ILE A 586 -5.96 28.57 4.91
CA ILE A 586 -5.23 28.28 6.17
C ILE A 586 -4.95 29.58 6.92
N THR A 587 -4.52 30.64 6.25
CA THR A 587 -4.28 31.94 6.88
C THR A 587 -5.58 32.51 7.45
N GLY A 588 -6.70 32.45 6.72
CA GLY A 588 -8.01 32.83 7.25
C GLY A 588 -8.40 32.02 8.49
N TYR A 589 -8.15 30.71 8.49
CA TYR A 589 -8.37 29.85 9.66
C TYR A 589 -7.51 30.25 10.86
N GLU A 590 -6.22 30.54 10.65
CA GLU A 590 -5.30 30.98 11.70
C GLU A 590 -5.70 32.34 12.30
N THR A 591 -6.11 33.30 11.46
CA THR A 591 -6.60 34.62 11.88
C THR A 591 -7.87 34.50 12.73
N LEU A 592 -8.88 33.77 12.25
CA LEU A 592 -10.13 33.55 12.99
C LEU A 592 -9.89 32.85 14.33
N LYS A 593 -8.95 31.90 14.37
CA LYS A 593 -8.57 31.22 15.61
C LYS A 593 -7.89 32.19 16.59
N ALA A 594 -6.99 33.05 16.11
CA ALA A 594 -6.34 34.06 16.94
C ALA A 594 -7.35 35.08 17.50
N GLU A 595 -8.29 35.56 16.67
CA GLU A 595 -9.39 36.44 17.08
C GLU A 595 -10.24 35.78 18.18
N ARG A 596 -10.61 34.51 17.99
CA ARG A 596 -11.36 33.72 18.98
C ARG A 596 -10.60 33.59 20.31
N ASP A 597 -9.31 33.27 20.24
CA ASP A 597 -8.49 33.05 21.43
C ASP A 597 -8.30 34.38 22.20
N GLN A 598 -8.08 35.49 21.50
CA GLN A 598 -7.99 36.84 22.09
C GLN A 598 -9.32 37.28 22.73
N GLY A 599 -10.44 37.20 22.00
CA GLY A 599 -11.73 37.61 22.56
C GLY A 599 -12.19 36.74 23.73
N ASN A 600 -11.75 35.47 23.81
CA ASN A 600 -11.96 34.64 25.00
C ASN A 600 -11.16 35.13 26.21
N LEU A 601 -9.93 35.65 26.01
CA LEU A 601 -9.15 36.29 27.07
C LEU A 601 -9.81 37.58 27.54
N ASP A 602 -10.25 38.42 26.60
CA ASP A 602 -10.90 39.70 26.91
C ASP A 602 -12.24 39.50 27.64
N ASN A 603 -13.02 38.50 27.22
CA ASN A 603 -14.26 38.13 27.90
C ASN A 603 -14.01 37.60 29.32
N LYS A 604 -12.89 36.88 29.55
CA LYS A 604 -12.49 36.45 30.89
C LYS A 604 -12.10 37.65 31.76
N ALA A 605 -11.39 38.62 31.20
CA ALA A 605 -11.04 39.87 31.90
C ALA A 605 -12.30 40.71 32.23
N SER A 606 -13.26 40.80 31.30
CA SER A 606 -14.56 41.45 31.51
C SER A 606 -15.36 40.83 32.66
N LEU A 607 -15.41 39.49 32.74
CA LEU A 607 -16.06 38.79 33.85
C LEU A 607 -15.40 39.10 35.20
N GLU A 608 -14.07 39.23 35.23
CA GLU A 608 -13.36 39.57 36.46
C GLU A 608 -13.61 41.01 36.89
N ARG A 609 -13.61 41.97 35.94
CA ARG A 609 -13.99 43.36 36.21
C ARG A 609 -15.42 43.47 36.76
N GLN A 610 -16.37 42.72 36.19
CA GLN A 610 -17.74 42.73 36.70
C GLN A 610 -17.84 42.23 38.15
N LYS A 611 -17.10 41.18 38.53
CA LYS A 611 -17.10 40.71 39.93
C LYS A 611 -16.61 41.79 40.89
N ILE A 612 -15.61 42.58 40.48
CA ILE A 612 -15.07 43.69 41.26
C ILE A 612 -16.16 44.77 41.41
N LEU A 613 -16.80 45.17 40.31
CA LEU A 613 -17.89 46.14 40.31
C LEU A 613 -19.08 45.68 41.18
N ASP A 614 -19.48 44.41 41.07
CA ASP A 614 -20.58 43.84 41.85
C ASP A 614 -20.25 43.78 43.36
N ALA A 615 -18.99 43.49 43.71
CA ALA A 615 -18.52 43.53 45.10
C ALA A 615 -18.53 44.96 45.67
N GLU A 616 -18.11 45.95 44.88
CA GLU A 616 -18.12 47.37 45.25
C GLU A 616 -19.56 47.89 45.40
N ILE A 617 -20.46 47.55 44.46
CA ILE A 617 -21.90 47.85 44.55
C ILE A 617 -22.48 47.26 45.85
N LYS A 618 -22.13 46.02 46.20
CA LYS A 618 -22.64 45.35 47.40
C LYS A 618 -22.12 46.02 48.69
N SER A 619 -20.86 46.45 48.71
CA SER A 619 -20.28 47.20 49.83
C SER A 619 -21.00 48.54 50.02
N LEU A 620 -21.12 49.33 48.95
CA LEU A 620 -21.77 50.64 48.98
C LEU A 620 -23.26 50.53 49.34
N GLN A 621 -23.93 49.44 48.95
CA GLN A 621 -25.31 49.15 49.37
C GLN A 621 -25.42 48.88 50.88
N GLN A 622 -24.44 48.21 51.48
CA GLN A 622 -24.40 48.01 52.94
C GLN A 622 -24.19 49.35 53.67
N ASP A 623 -23.30 50.20 53.16
CA ASP A 623 -23.06 51.54 53.72
C ASP A 623 -24.29 52.45 53.61
N LEU A 624 -25.00 52.40 52.48
CA LEU A 624 -26.25 53.13 52.27
C LEU A 624 -27.39 52.63 53.18
N GLN A 625 -27.38 51.37 53.62
CA GLN A 625 -28.35 50.87 54.61
C GLN A 625 -28.11 51.44 56.00
N LEU A 626 -26.85 51.74 56.35
CA LEU A 626 -26.47 52.36 57.61
C LEU A 626 -26.79 53.87 57.64
N ASP A 627 -26.69 54.57 56.51
CA ASP A 627 -27.08 55.98 56.37
C ASP A 627 -27.89 56.26 55.10
N LYS A 628 -29.22 56.27 55.25
CA LYS A 628 -30.17 56.41 54.13
C LYS A 628 -30.22 57.81 53.49
N ARG A 629 -29.56 58.82 54.07
CA ARG A 629 -29.60 60.22 53.59
C ARG A 629 -28.45 60.58 52.64
N ARG A 630 -27.45 59.70 52.49
CA ARG A 630 -26.29 59.87 51.59
C ARG A 630 -26.71 59.73 50.12
N THR A 631 -26.80 60.87 49.42
CA THR A 631 -27.14 60.93 47.98
C THR A 631 -25.96 60.59 47.08
N ASP A 632 -24.75 60.92 47.52
CA ASP A 632 -23.48 60.60 46.88
C ASP A 632 -23.26 59.09 46.70
N LEU A 633 -23.61 58.27 47.70
CA LEU A 633 -23.54 56.81 47.60
C LEU A 633 -24.53 56.24 46.57
N LYS A 634 -25.72 56.87 46.41
CA LYS A 634 -26.71 56.47 45.41
C LYS A 634 -26.24 56.78 44.00
N GLU A 635 -25.61 57.94 43.79
CA GLU A 635 -25.02 58.31 42.50
C GLU A 635 -23.89 57.35 42.13
N ARG A 636 -22.99 57.04 43.06
CA ARG A 636 -21.89 56.10 42.82
C ARG A 636 -22.36 54.67 42.51
N ILE A 637 -23.39 54.18 43.21
CA ILE A 637 -23.99 52.86 42.91
C ILE A 637 -24.62 52.85 41.50
N ASN A 638 -25.24 53.95 41.07
CA ASN A 638 -25.82 54.04 39.73
C ASN A 638 -24.76 54.08 38.63
N GLU A 639 -23.63 54.76 38.86
CA GLU A 639 -22.46 54.73 37.95
C GLU A 639 -21.92 53.31 37.81
N LEU A 640 -21.61 52.63 38.92
CA LEU A 640 -21.05 51.27 38.88
C LEU A 640 -22.03 50.27 38.23
N ARG A 641 -23.34 50.47 38.38
CA ARG A 641 -24.37 49.68 37.69
C ARG A 641 -24.39 49.91 36.19
N ARG A 642 -24.13 51.15 35.75
CA ARG A 642 -24.00 51.47 34.33
C ARG A 642 -22.76 50.78 33.76
N ASP A 643 -21.62 50.89 34.43
CA ASP A 643 -20.36 50.27 34.02
C ASP A 643 -20.48 48.73 33.98
N ALA A 644 -21.15 48.13 34.96
CA ALA A 644 -21.47 46.69 34.94
C ALA A 644 -22.42 46.30 33.79
N GLY A 645 -23.33 47.18 33.41
CA GLY A 645 -24.23 47.03 32.26
C GLY A 645 -23.51 47.13 30.91
N GLU A 646 -22.51 48.00 30.81
CA GLU A 646 -21.62 48.14 29.64
C GLU A 646 -20.78 46.87 29.44
N GLU A 647 -20.17 46.36 30.52
CA GLU A 647 -19.45 45.07 30.49
C GLU A 647 -20.37 43.91 30.09
N GLN A 648 -21.63 43.90 30.57
CA GLN A 648 -22.59 42.88 30.16
C GLN A 648 -22.98 42.99 28.68
N SER A 649 -23.10 44.20 28.16
CA SER A 649 -23.43 44.46 26.75
C SER A 649 -22.28 44.02 25.83
N GLY A 650 -21.04 44.38 26.15
CA GLY A 650 -19.85 43.95 25.40
C GLY A 650 -19.70 42.42 25.34
N ARG A 651 -20.07 41.69 26.40
CA ARG A 651 -20.08 40.21 26.37
C ARG A 651 -21.19 39.62 25.52
N ARG A 652 -22.35 40.28 25.40
CA ARG A 652 -23.42 39.84 24.48
C ARG A 652 -22.98 40.02 23.03
N GLU A 653 -22.33 41.14 22.71
CA GLU A 653 -21.74 41.40 21.39
C GLU A 653 -20.65 40.37 21.06
N TRP A 654 -19.76 40.09 22.01
CA TRP A 654 -18.75 39.04 21.86
C TRP A 654 -19.37 37.66 21.64
N ALA A 655 -20.45 37.30 22.35
CA ALA A 655 -21.11 36.02 22.16
C ALA A 655 -21.66 35.84 20.73
N VAL A 656 -22.17 36.92 20.12
CA VAL A 656 -22.61 36.93 18.72
C VAL A 656 -21.42 36.74 17.79
N ARG A 657 -20.36 37.56 17.94
CA ARG A 657 -19.16 37.47 17.09
C ARG A 657 -18.48 36.10 17.21
N ARG A 658 -18.41 35.55 18.41
CA ARG A 658 -17.87 34.20 18.64
C ARG A 658 -18.67 33.13 17.90
N ALA A 659 -20.00 33.21 17.90
CA ALA A 659 -20.85 32.26 17.18
C ALA A 659 -20.62 32.33 15.66
N GLU A 660 -20.39 33.54 15.11
CA GLU A 660 -20.00 33.73 13.71
C GLU A 660 -18.63 33.11 13.41
N ILE A 661 -17.62 33.41 14.24
CA ILE A 661 -16.27 32.84 14.10
C ILE A 661 -16.31 31.31 14.16
N ASP A 662 -17.03 30.73 15.13
CA ASP A 662 -17.15 29.28 15.27
C ASP A 662 -17.85 28.65 14.04
N LYS A 663 -18.84 29.33 13.45
CA LYS A 663 -19.49 28.91 12.19
C LYS A 663 -18.53 28.97 10.99
N GLU A 664 -17.73 30.02 10.86
CA GLU A 664 -16.74 30.17 9.79
C GLU A 664 -15.60 29.15 9.92
N LEU A 665 -15.11 28.91 11.13
CA LEU A 665 -14.12 27.88 11.42
C LEU A 665 -14.63 26.47 11.07
N GLU A 666 -15.90 26.18 11.37
CA GLU A 666 -16.52 24.91 11.03
C GLU A 666 -16.76 24.76 9.53
N ALA A 667 -17.17 25.82 8.84
CA ALA A 667 -17.30 25.84 7.38
C ALA A 667 -15.95 25.57 6.67
N LEU A 668 -14.86 26.18 7.16
CA LEU A 668 -13.52 25.93 6.65
C LEU A 668 -13.05 24.49 6.92
N ARG A 669 -13.33 23.93 8.11
CA ARG A 669 -12.93 22.57 8.50
C ARG A 669 -13.72 21.46 7.79
N SER A 670 -15.03 21.64 7.64
CA SER A 670 -15.92 20.67 7.00
C SER A 670 -15.88 20.76 5.48
N GLY A 671 -15.57 21.94 4.93
CA GLY A 671 -15.40 22.18 3.50
C GLY A 671 -13.95 22.07 3.04
N THR A 672 -13.34 23.21 2.72
CA THR A 672 -12.12 23.27 1.91
C THR A 672 -10.85 22.79 2.62
N LEU A 673 -10.82 22.78 3.96
CA LEU A 673 -9.71 22.25 4.76
C LEU A 673 -9.97 20.83 5.28
N ALA A 674 -11.04 20.16 4.88
CA ALA A 674 -11.35 18.80 5.30
C ALA A 674 -10.15 17.84 5.09
N GLY A 675 -9.76 17.12 6.14
CA GLY A 675 -8.62 16.20 6.12
C GLY A 675 -7.22 16.86 6.05
N THR A 676 -7.12 18.19 6.08
CA THR A 676 -5.84 18.91 6.04
C THR A 676 -5.22 19.03 7.43
N ARG A 677 -3.92 18.71 7.57
CA ARG A 677 -3.16 18.99 8.80
C ARG A 677 -2.85 20.49 8.88
N ILE A 678 -3.56 21.19 9.75
CA ILE A 678 -3.39 22.65 9.95
C ILE A 678 -2.10 22.97 10.72
N ASN A 679 -1.64 22.09 11.62
CA ASN A 679 -0.46 22.31 12.48
C ASN A 679 0.85 21.71 11.91
N GLY A 680 1.04 21.72 10.59
CA GLY A 680 2.19 21.07 9.92
C GLY A 680 3.25 22.00 9.35
N ARG A 681 3.12 23.33 9.48
CA ARG A 681 4.10 24.28 8.93
C ARG A 681 5.36 24.29 9.79
N ARG A 682 6.51 24.10 9.13
CA ARG A 682 7.83 24.38 9.72
C ARG A 682 7.87 25.84 10.18
N PRO A 683 8.56 26.14 11.30
CA PRO A 683 8.76 27.51 11.73
C PRO A 683 9.37 28.35 10.59
N THR A 684 8.79 29.52 10.35
CA THR A 684 9.43 30.61 9.60
C THR A 684 10.11 31.52 10.59
N GLU A 685 11.37 31.89 10.35
CA GLU A 685 12.03 32.94 11.12
C GLU A 685 11.14 34.19 11.09
N ARG A 686 10.75 34.70 12.26
CA ARG A 686 10.14 36.03 12.33
C ARG A 686 11.25 37.03 11.95
N PRO A 687 10.98 38.02 11.09
CA PRO A 687 11.89 39.13 10.94
C PRO A 687 12.13 39.71 12.33
N THR A 688 13.38 39.74 12.77
CA THR A 688 13.78 40.35 14.03
C THR A 688 13.55 41.86 13.92
N GLY A 689 12.37 42.29 14.32
CA GLY A 689 12.00 43.68 14.55
C GLY A 689 11.44 43.79 15.97
N GLU A 690 12.26 44.40 16.83
CA GLU A 690 12.01 44.99 18.15
C GLU A 690 11.23 44.20 19.23
N PRO A 691 11.78 44.05 20.45
CA PRO A 691 11.04 43.49 21.57
C PRO A 691 9.95 44.49 22.03
N GLU A 692 8.69 44.08 21.97
CA GLU A 692 7.64 44.73 22.76
C GLU A 692 8.02 44.68 24.26
N PRO A 693 7.93 45.80 25.00
CA PRO A 693 8.26 45.80 26.41
C PRO A 693 7.22 45.01 27.20
N LEU A 694 7.70 44.01 27.94
CA LEU A 694 6.97 43.36 29.03
C LEU A 694 6.46 44.42 30.01
N VAL A 695 5.16 44.73 29.98
CA VAL A 695 4.50 45.49 31.04
C VAL A 695 4.33 44.55 32.24
N ALA A 696 5.29 44.61 33.15
CA ALA A 696 5.12 44.15 34.51
C ALA A 696 4.30 45.18 35.29
N SER A 697 3.18 44.76 35.86
CA SER A 697 2.41 45.53 36.85
C SER A 697 3.28 45.85 38.08
N PRO A 698 3.26 47.08 38.63
CA PRO A 698 3.83 47.35 39.94
C PRO A 698 2.75 47.32 41.02
N ALA A 699 3.01 46.53 42.06
CA ALA A 699 2.40 46.68 43.38
C ALA A 699 3.09 47.86 44.10
N GLY A 700 2.31 48.68 44.80
CA GLY A 700 2.78 49.89 45.46
C GLY A 700 3.53 49.68 46.78
N SER A 701 4.33 50.67 47.20
CA SER A 701 3.97 51.59 48.28
C SER A 701 5.15 52.46 48.74
N ALA A 702 4.85 53.76 48.88
CA ALA A 702 5.27 54.72 49.91
C ALA A 702 6.74 55.17 50.10
N ALA A 703 6.88 56.50 50.00
CA ALA A 703 7.53 57.44 50.95
C ALA A 703 8.75 58.25 50.44
N GLY A 704 8.69 59.57 50.65
CA GLY A 704 9.79 60.55 50.53
C GLY A 704 9.48 61.70 49.57
N GLN A 705 8.71 62.73 49.97
CA GLN A 705 9.18 64.03 50.47
C GLN A 705 9.77 65.02 49.42
N GLU A 706 9.09 66.16 49.34
CA GLU A 706 9.60 67.54 49.21
C GLU A 706 10.04 68.15 47.86
N ALA A 707 9.25 69.17 47.48
CA ALA A 707 9.67 70.56 47.22
C ALA A 707 9.98 71.06 45.78
N TYR A 708 9.11 72.01 45.38
CA TYR A 708 9.40 73.35 44.84
C TYR A 708 9.81 73.60 43.37
N HIS A 709 9.12 74.62 42.81
CA HIS A 709 9.34 75.43 41.60
C HIS A 709 9.25 74.70 40.24
N GLY A 710 8.59 75.20 39.20
CA GLY A 710 8.07 76.54 38.91
C GLY A 710 8.32 76.84 37.43
N SER A 711 7.24 77.13 36.70
CA SER A 711 7.19 78.08 35.57
C SER A 711 7.69 77.70 34.16
N ASN A 712 6.80 78.04 33.21
CA ASN A 712 7.02 78.55 31.84
C ASN A 712 7.15 77.52 30.67
N LEU A 713 6.16 77.46 29.77
CA LEU A 713 5.89 78.34 28.60
C LEU A 713 6.89 78.11 27.45
N ILE A 714 6.41 77.65 26.27
CA ILE A 714 6.45 78.36 24.96
C ILE A 714 6.05 77.43 23.78
N ARG A 715 4.96 77.87 23.13
CA ARG A 715 4.57 77.96 21.70
C ARG A 715 5.08 77.01 20.61
N ALA A 716 4.07 76.67 19.80
CA ALA A 716 4.01 76.41 18.36
C ALA A 716 4.89 77.27 17.43
N ASN A 717 5.21 76.70 16.26
CA ASN A 717 5.14 77.36 14.95
C ASN A 717 5.17 76.31 13.82
N GLU A 718 4.15 76.32 12.95
CA GLU A 718 4.20 75.91 11.53
C GLU A 718 4.52 77.17 10.68
N PRO A 719 4.44 77.15 9.33
CA PRO A 719 5.15 76.36 8.32
C PRO A 719 5.80 77.28 7.23
N ALA A 720 6.42 76.71 6.20
CA ALA A 720 6.66 77.43 4.93
C ALA A 720 6.59 76.49 3.71
N GLU A 721 5.84 76.96 2.72
CA GLU A 721 5.51 76.42 1.40
C GLU A 721 6.69 76.48 0.41
N LEU A 722 6.62 75.74 -0.71
CA LEU A 722 6.70 76.33 -2.07
C LEU A 722 6.36 75.30 -3.20
N GLU A 723 5.34 75.68 -4.00
CA GLU A 723 5.14 75.58 -5.47
C GLU A 723 5.36 74.24 -6.21
N TYR A 724 4.40 73.57 -6.87
CA TYR A 724 3.40 73.89 -7.93
C TYR A 724 3.96 74.15 -9.35
N MET A 725 3.83 73.16 -10.25
CA MET A 725 3.49 73.33 -11.68
C MET A 725 2.85 72.04 -12.24
N GLY A 726 1.78 72.20 -13.01
CA GLY A 726 0.70 71.22 -13.25
C GLY A 726 0.81 70.24 -14.44
N PRO A 727 -0.33 69.58 -14.80
CA PRO A 727 -0.48 68.44 -15.73
C PRO A 727 -0.98 68.93 -17.13
N PRO A 728 -1.70 68.20 -18.01
CA PRO A 728 -1.92 66.75 -18.30
C PRO A 728 -1.69 66.41 -19.81
N MET A 729 -1.90 65.17 -20.29
CA MET A 729 -2.42 64.91 -21.65
C MET A 729 -3.11 63.55 -21.82
N ASN A 730 -4.38 63.62 -22.21
CA ASN A 730 -5.13 62.60 -22.95
C ASN A 730 -4.63 62.55 -24.40
N ASN A 731 -4.65 61.37 -25.03
CA ASN A 731 -5.20 61.32 -26.39
C ASN A 731 -5.79 59.96 -26.75
N ALA A 732 -7.00 60.03 -27.27
CA ALA A 732 -7.75 58.95 -27.89
C ALA A 732 -7.16 58.62 -29.27
N ASN A 733 -7.32 57.37 -29.71
CA ASN A 733 -7.68 57.12 -31.09
C ASN A 733 -8.53 55.86 -31.22
N ALA A 734 -9.61 56.00 -31.98
CA ALA A 734 -10.68 55.04 -32.20
C ALA A 734 -10.58 54.40 -33.59
N GLY A 735 -11.26 53.25 -33.73
CA GLY A 735 -11.58 52.57 -35.00
C GLY A 735 -10.71 51.32 -35.22
N ARG A 736 -11.22 50.11 -35.47
CA ARG A 736 -12.48 49.72 -36.11
C ARG A 736 -12.52 48.19 -36.09
N VAL A 737 -13.46 47.53 -35.39
CA VAL A 737 -13.93 46.18 -35.77
C VAL A 737 -15.38 46.04 -35.29
N GLU A 738 -16.26 45.74 -36.24
CA GLU A 738 -17.67 45.45 -36.06
C GLU A 738 -17.86 44.13 -35.27
N HIS A 739 -18.93 44.13 -34.47
CA HIS A 739 -19.46 42.97 -33.79
C HIS A 739 -20.05 41.96 -34.80
N ASP A 740 -19.85 40.66 -34.53
CA ASP A 740 -20.99 39.75 -34.53
C ASP A 740 -20.86 38.67 -33.44
N PHE A 741 -21.97 38.48 -32.76
CA PHE A 741 -22.26 37.65 -31.59
C PHE A 741 -22.08 36.14 -31.83
N VAL A 742 -21.45 35.41 -30.89
CA VAL A 742 -22.02 34.18 -30.29
C VAL A 742 -21.43 34.01 -28.87
N GLY A 743 -22.30 33.92 -27.87
CA GLY A 743 -21.94 33.72 -26.47
C GLY A 743 -21.37 32.34 -26.17
N VAL A 744 -20.41 32.29 -25.24
CA VAL A 744 -19.90 31.05 -24.65
C VAL A 744 -20.15 31.10 -23.15
N THR A 745 -21.09 30.26 -22.73
CA THR A 745 -21.37 29.86 -21.34
C THR A 745 -20.25 28.97 -20.80
N GLU A 746 -20.04 29.05 -19.49
CA GLU A 746 -19.17 28.19 -18.68
C GLU A 746 -19.40 26.69 -18.92
N PRO A 747 -18.37 25.82 -18.83
CA PRO A 747 -18.60 24.38 -18.69
C PRO A 747 -18.34 23.91 -17.26
N GLU A 748 -19.43 23.59 -16.57
CA GLU A 748 -19.48 22.66 -15.45
C GLU A 748 -19.29 21.20 -15.93
N GLY A 749 -18.68 20.38 -15.08
CA GLY A 749 -18.92 18.94 -14.89
C GLY A 749 -18.95 18.01 -16.10
N LEU A 750 -17.85 17.31 -16.38
CA LEU A 750 -17.85 16.10 -17.21
C LEU A 750 -17.74 14.85 -16.34
N GLU A 751 -18.92 14.28 -16.06
CA GLU A 751 -19.13 12.90 -15.62
C GLU A 751 -18.82 11.90 -16.74
N TYR A 752 -18.31 10.74 -16.33
CA TYR A 752 -17.90 9.62 -17.17
C TYR A 752 -19.12 8.72 -17.42
N MET A 753 -19.75 8.81 -18.60
CA MET A 753 -20.84 7.92 -19.03
C MET A 753 -20.39 7.04 -20.20
N GLY A 754 -20.71 5.75 -20.13
CA GLY A 754 -20.40 4.72 -21.12
C GLY A 754 -21.22 4.83 -22.42
N PRO A 755 -20.93 3.96 -23.41
CA PRO A 755 -21.45 4.10 -24.76
C PRO A 755 -22.94 3.68 -24.90
N PRO A 756 -23.73 4.38 -25.73
CA PRO A 756 -25.14 4.08 -25.95
C PRO A 756 -25.34 2.99 -27.02
N MET A 757 -26.30 2.11 -26.77
CA MET A 757 -26.86 1.16 -27.74
C MET A 757 -28.02 1.84 -28.49
N GLY A 758 -28.04 1.70 -29.81
CA GLY A 758 -29.09 2.21 -30.68
C GLY A 758 -30.35 1.33 -30.69
N ASN A 759 -31.50 2.00 -30.77
CA ASN A 759 -32.84 1.43 -30.90
C ASN A 759 -33.12 0.89 -32.31
N SER A 760 -33.99 -0.12 -32.38
CA SER A 760 -35.01 -0.20 -33.44
C SER A 760 -36.29 -0.83 -32.89
N ASP A 761 -37.40 -0.16 -33.21
CA ASP A 761 -38.80 -0.34 -32.81
C ASP A 761 -39.43 -1.74 -33.02
N ALA A 762 -40.43 -2.07 -32.19
CA ALA A 762 -41.86 -2.07 -32.55
C ALA A 762 -42.72 -3.05 -31.71
N GLY A 763 -43.88 -2.59 -31.23
CA GLY A 763 -45.05 -3.44 -30.97
C GLY A 763 -45.62 -3.43 -29.55
N ARG A 764 -46.77 -2.78 -29.38
CA ARG A 764 -47.55 -2.59 -28.14
C ARG A 764 -48.97 -3.13 -28.34
N VAL A 765 -49.46 -4.05 -27.48
CA VAL A 765 -50.89 -4.28 -27.07
C VAL A 765 -50.81 -5.18 -25.79
N GLN A 766 -51.18 -4.76 -24.56
CA GLN A 766 -52.52 -4.82 -23.91
C GLN A 766 -53.21 -6.20 -24.05
N ASP A 767 -53.93 -6.81 -23.11
CA ASP A 767 -54.28 -6.67 -21.69
C ASP A 767 -55.10 -7.96 -21.34
N GLU A 768 -55.42 -8.19 -20.07
CA GLU A 768 -56.47 -9.10 -19.53
C GLU A 768 -56.25 -10.62 -19.62
N SER A 769 -56.85 -11.49 -18.81
CA SER A 769 -57.17 -11.52 -17.37
C SER A 769 -57.60 -12.98 -17.06
N LEU A 770 -57.37 -13.42 -15.82
CA LEU A 770 -58.13 -14.41 -15.02
C LEU A 770 -59.15 -15.35 -15.71
N VAL A 771 -59.05 -16.66 -15.44
CA VAL A 771 -60.10 -17.54 -14.85
C VAL A 771 -59.52 -18.96 -14.63
N SER A 772 -59.81 -19.54 -13.46
CA SER A 772 -59.33 -20.84 -12.95
C SER A 772 -60.29 -22.02 -13.30
N PRO A 773 -60.16 -23.23 -12.71
CA PRO A 773 -60.13 -24.54 -13.38
C PRO A 773 -61.51 -25.26 -13.42
N PRO A 774 -61.60 -26.55 -13.80
CA PRO A 774 -61.67 -27.58 -12.75
C PRO A 774 -61.21 -29.03 -13.10
N ASP A 775 -61.01 -29.80 -12.02
CA ASP A 775 -61.27 -31.24 -11.76
C ASP A 775 -60.52 -32.42 -12.44
N GLU A 776 -59.96 -33.27 -11.57
CA GLU A 776 -59.63 -34.70 -11.73
C GLU A 776 -60.91 -35.57 -11.94
N PRO A 777 -60.92 -36.94 -12.02
CA PRO A 777 -59.84 -37.96 -12.04
C PRO A 777 -60.03 -39.04 -13.14
N ILE A 778 -59.14 -40.04 -13.24
CA ILE A 778 -59.42 -41.49 -13.41
C ILE A 778 -58.12 -42.29 -13.68
N MET A 779 -58.02 -43.44 -13.02
CA MET A 779 -56.97 -44.47 -13.08
C MET A 779 -56.76 -45.11 -14.47
N ASN A 780 -55.54 -45.53 -14.79
CA ASN A 780 -55.19 -46.97 -14.86
C ASN A 780 -53.73 -47.25 -15.27
N ASP A 781 -53.23 -48.31 -14.65
CA ASP A 781 -52.04 -49.09 -15.01
C ASP A 781 -51.98 -49.47 -16.49
N LEU A 782 -50.85 -49.20 -17.15
CA LEU A 782 -50.15 -50.07 -18.12
C LEU A 782 -48.97 -49.27 -18.68
N ILE A 783 -47.76 -49.83 -18.63
CA ILE A 783 -46.62 -49.72 -19.58
C ILE A 783 -45.37 -50.21 -18.83
N LEU A 784 -45.36 -51.53 -18.62
CA LEU A 784 -44.17 -52.36 -18.79
C LEU A 784 -44.26 -52.86 -20.24
N GLN A 785 -43.14 -52.86 -20.96
CA GLN A 785 -42.98 -53.18 -22.39
C GLN A 785 -43.26 -52.02 -23.36
N VAL A 786 -42.22 -51.24 -23.67
CA VAL A 786 -41.73 -50.91 -25.03
C VAL A 786 -40.47 -50.06 -24.82
N ALA A 787 -39.29 -50.68 -24.93
CA ALA A 787 -37.99 -50.06 -25.29
C ALA A 787 -36.83 -51.05 -25.07
N LEU A 788 -37.01 -52.29 -25.51
CA LEU A 788 -35.91 -53.15 -25.92
C LEU A 788 -36.11 -53.30 -27.42
N ASP A 789 -35.42 -52.46 -28.20
CA ASP A 789 -34.92 -52.74 -29.54
C ASP A 789 -34.31 -51.46 -30.11
N ASN A 790 -33.20 -51.64 -30.83
CA ASN A 790 -32.35 -50.64 -31.50
C ASN A 790 -31.17 -50.11 -30.66
N TYR A 791 -30.07 -50.85 -30.64
CA TYR A 791 -28.88 -50.54 -31.47
C TYR A 791 -27.69 -51.45 -31.03
N SER A 792 -27.46 -52.51 -31.80
CA SER A 792 -26.13 -53.13 -32.07
C SER A 792 -25.70 -52.56 -33.44
N VAL A 793 -24.45 -52.35 -33.85
CA VAL A 793 -23.21 -53.17 -33.95
C VAL A 793 -22.04 -52.21 -34.36
N PRO A 794 -20.79 -52.63 -34.69
CA PRO A 794 -19.67 -53.18 -33.89
C PRO A 794 -18.39 -52.28 -33.90
N TYR A 795 -17.39 -52.65 -33.09
CA TYR A 795 -15.97 -52.30 -33.30
C TYR A 795 -15.18 -53.62 -33.26
N ASP A 796 -14.54 -53.99 -34.38
CA ASP A 796 -13.56 -55.08 -34.47
C ASP A 796 -12.21 -54.54 -34.94
N ASP A 797 -11.17 -55.13 -34.33
CA ASP A 797 -9.80 -55.39 -34.77
C ASP A 797 -8.82 -54.24 -35.10
N LEU A 798 -7.76 -54.15 -34.28
CA LEU A 798 -6.41 -54.62 -34.65
C LEU A 798 -5.45 -54.52 -33.45
N ASP A 799 -5.15 -55.68 -32.84
CA ASP A 799 -4.00 -55.92 -31.97
C ASP A 799 -2.72 -56.02 -32.80
N VAL A 800 -1.68 -55.26 -32.45
CA VAL A 800 -0.26 -55.62 -32.72
C VAL A 800 0.57 -55.21 -31.50
N PRO A 801 1.37 -56.12 -30.91
CA PRO A 801 2.19 -55.85 -29.74
C PRO A 801 3.49 -55.13 -30.12
N MET A 802 3.90 -54.12 -29.36
CA MET A 802 5.21 -53.48 -29.50
C MET A 802 6.05 -53.79 -28.26
N GLU A 803 6.95 -54.75 -28.42
CA GLU A 803 7.96 -55.14 -27.44
C GLU A 803 9.05 -54.05 -27.33
N TYR A 804 9.52 -53.83 -26.10
CA TYR A 804 10.70 -53.03 -25.78
C TYR A 804 11.99 -53.82 -26.07
N PRO A 805 13.03 -53.19 -26.63
CA PRO A 805 14.41 -53.61 -26.37
C PRO A 805 15.04 -52.69 -25.31
N ALA A 806 15.45 -53.32 -24.21
CA ALA A 806 16.52 -52.83 -23.36
C ALA A 806 17.87 -53.05 -24.09
N ASP A 807 18.89 -52.31 -23.64
CA ASP A 807 20.32 -52.47 -23.93
C ASP A 807 20.82 -51.91 -25.28
N LEU A 808 21.32 -50.66 -25.23
CA LEU A 808 22.32 -50.17 -26.18
C LEU A 808 23.48 -49.52 -25.42
N ASP A 809 24.60 -50.23 -25.50
CA ASP A 809 25.95 -49.95 -24.99
C ASP A 809 26.60 -48.82 -25.81
N PHE A 810 27.04 -47.75 -25.16
CA PHE A 810 27.55 -46.51 -25.77
C PHE A 810 29.10 -46.46 -25.84
N ALA A 811 29.78 -47.61 -25.82
CA ALA A 811 31.24 -47.69 -25.77
C ALA A 811 31.96 -47.99 -27.10
N ALA A 812 31.31 -47.96 -28.26
CA ALA A 812 31.98 -48.28 -29.52
C ALA A 812 31.49 -47.43 -30.71
N MET A 813 32.05 -46.23 -30.89
CA MET A 813 32.11 -45.56 -32.20
C MET A 813 33.09 -44.37 -32.15
N PHE A 814 34.39 -44.67 -32.13
CA PHE A 814 35.42 -43.80 -32.70
C PHE A 814 35.92 -44.44 -33.99
N PRO A 815 36.08 -43.65 -35.05
CA PRO A 815 37.31 -43.73 -35.82
C PRO A 815 38.05 -42.39 -35.82
N ASP A 816 39.38 -42.53 -35.76
CA ASP A 816 40.41 -41.52 -35.67
C ASP A 816 40.45 -40.49 -36.81
N GLY A 817 40.89 -39.28 -36.45
CA GLY A 817 41.95 -38.56 -37.18
C GLY A 817 41.53 -37.44 -38.14
N PHE A 818 41.74 -36.17 -37.76
CA PHE A 818 42.82 -35.28 -38.27
C PHE A 818 42.59 -33.77 -37.92
N LEU A 819 43.57 -33.18 -37.20
CA LEU A 819 44.19 -31.82 -37.29
C LEU A 819 43.31 -30.57 -37.55
N ALA A 820 43.45 -29.39 -36.93
CA ALA A 820 44.44 -28.83 -36.00
C ALA A 820 43.99 -27.43 -35.46
N ASN A 821 44.64 -27.01 -34.38
CA ASN A 821 44.92 -25.63 -33.92
C ASN A 821 43.88 -24.85 -33.11
N ASP A 822 43.93 -25.11 -31.79
CA ASP A 822 43.86 -24.14 -30.69
C ASP A 822 45.14 -23.23 -30.71
N PRO A 823 45.20 -22.06 -30.03
CA PRO A 823 45.64 -22.14 -28.63
C PRO A 823 45.20 -21.00 -27.68
N PHE A 824 44.76 -21.36 -26.47
CA PHE A 824 45.44 -21.09 -25.18
C PHE A 824 44.43 -20.95 -24.03
N THR A 825 44.36 -22.01 -23.23
CA THR A 825 44.09 -21.93 -21.78
C THR A 825 45.31 -22.51 -21.06
N THR A 826 45.81 -21.82 -20.04
CA THR A 826 46.69 -22.43 -19.02
C THR A 826 46.25 -21.97 -17.65
N THR A 827 45.80 -22.95 -16.87
CA THR A 827 45.65 -22.93 -15.42
C THR A 827 47.00 -23.18 -14.75
N SER A 828 47.32 -22.46 -13.68
CA SER A 828 48.06 -23.01 -12.55
C SER A 828 47.84 -22.18 -11.28
N SER A 829 47.45 -22.87 -10.21
CA SER A 829 47.74 -22.51 -8.81
C SER A 829 48.96 -23.37 -8.42
N PRO A 830 49.86 -22.99 -7.48
CA PRO A 830 49.49 -23.02 -6.06
C PRO A 830 50.32 -22.13 -5.07
N LYS A 831 49.83 -22.10 -3.82
CA LYS A 831 50.50 -21.92 -2.50
C LYS A 831 50.56 -20.54 -1.83
N ASP A 832 50.33 -20.64 -0.51
CA ASP A 832 50.51 -19.70 0.59
C ASP A 832 51.71 -18.76 0.45
N ASP A 833 51.52 -17.50 0.83
CA ASP A 833 52.36 -16.90 1.87
C ASP A 833 51.70 -15.69 2.54
N SER A 834 52.00 -15.57 3.82
CA SER A 834 51.51 -14.58 4.77
C SER A 834 52.45 -13.37 4.86
N ASN A 835 51.91 -12.23 5.32
CA ASN A 835 52.61 -11.00 5.73
C ASN A 835 53.37 -10.23 4.63
N VAL A 836 52.99 -8.97 4.40
CA VAL A 836 53.83 -7.79 4.73
C VAL A 836 53.00 -6.50 4.61
N LYS A 837 53.33 -5.60 5.54
CA LYS A 837 52.80 -4.30 5.92
C LYS A 837 52.76 -3.23 4.82
N GLU A 838 51.84 -2.29 5.06
CA GLU A 838 52.01 -0.83 4.95
C GLU A 838 53.38 -0.33 4.49
N SER A 839 53.42 0.39 3.37
CA SER A 839 53.91 1.77 3.28
C SER A 839 54.06 2.16 1.80
N LEU A 840 53.57 3.35 1.48
CA LEU A 840 54.27 4.40 0.71
C LEU A 840 53.25 5.26 -0.02
N TRP A 841 52.87 6.33 0.68
CA TRP A 841 52.45 7.59 0.09
C TRP A 841 53.64 8.26 -0.60
N ASN A 842 53.31 9.13 -1.56
CA ASN A 842 54.14 10.08 -2.31
C ASN A 842 54.61 9.61 -3.70
N VAL A 843 53.79 9.85 -4.71
CA VAL A 843 54.29 10.42 -5.97
C VAL A 843 53.40 11.58 -6.39
N ASN A 844 54.02 12.74 -6.46
CA ASN A 844 53.48 14.01 -6.92
C ASN A 844 53.52 13.98 -8.46
N VAL A 845 52.37 14.08 -9.15
CA VAL A 845 52.32 14.27 -10.60
C VAL A 845 51.37 15.41 -10.91
N GLN A 846 51.97 16.53 -11.32
CA GLN A 846 51.30 17.62 -12.01
C GLN A 846 50.92 17.14 -13.42
N SER A 847 49.63 17.11 -13.74
CA SER A 847 49.16 17.11 -15.12
C SER A 847 48.00 18.08 -15.26
N SER A 848 48.24 19.14 -16.03
CA SER A 848 47.27 20.12 -16.48
C SER A 848 46.15 19.47 -17.30
N ASN A 849 44.97 19.30 -16.71
CA ASN A 849 43.72 19.20 -17.43
C ASN A 849 42.65 19.88 -16.58
N SER A 850 41.99 20.91 -17.12
CA SER A 850 41.07 21.81 -16.42
C SER A 850 39.69 21.18 -16.14
N GLY A 851 39.68 19.95 -15.63
CA GLY A 851 38.50 19.37 -14.98
C GLY A 851 38.66 19.55 -13.48
N SER A 852 37.73 20.28 -12.84
CA SER A 852 37.68 20.43 -11.39
C SER A 852 37.55 19.05 -10.73
N THR A 853 38.65 18.50 -10.23
CA THR A 853 38.58 17.40 -9.26
C THR A 853 38.08 18.00 -7.95
N TYR A 854 36.83 17.72 -7.62
CA TYR A 854 36.23 18.13 -6.35
C TYR A 854 36.97 17.45 -5.18
N ASP A 855 37.91 18.17 -4.58
CA ASP A 855 38.59 17.76 -3.36
C ASP A 855 37.69 18.04 -2.14
N LEU A 856 37.41 17.01 -1.36
CA LEU A 856 36.56 17.14 -0.17
C LEU A 856 37.23 18.04 0.89
N PRO A 857 36.48 18.92 1.57
CA PRO A 857 36.99 19.59 2.75
C PRO A 857 37.31 18.58 3.86
N ALA A 858 38.42 18.79 4.57
CA ALA A 858 38.85 17.93 5.67
C ALA A 858 37.75 17.81 6.74
N LEU A 859 37.45 16.59 7.18
CA LEU A 859 36.49 16.35 8.25
C LEU A 859 36.95 17.05 9.54
N PRO A 860 36.04 17.68 10.32
CA PRO A 860 36.40 18.21 11.62
C PRO A 860 36.84 17.06 12.54
N ALA A 861 37.96 17.27 13.25
CA ALA A 861 38.53 16.30 14.17
C ALA A 861 37.49 15.93 15.26
N PRO A 862 37.41 14.64 15.65
CA PRO A 862 36.58 14.25 16.79
C PRO A 862 37.02 15.00 18.05
N PRO A 863 36.09 15.35 18.96
CA PRO A 863 36.45 16.02 20.21
C PRO A 863 37.41 15.14 21.03
N PRO A 864 38.43 15.72 21.68
CA PRO A 864 39.41 14.96 22.45
C PRO A 864 38.73 14.19 23.58
N LEU A 865 39.02 12.90 23.67
CA LEU A 865 38.61 12.06 24.79
C LEU A 865 39.32 12.54 26.05
N SER A 866 38.56 13.00 27.04
CA SER A 866 39.08 13.31 28.37
C SER A 866 39.71 12.07 29.00
N PRO A 867 40.90 12.18 29.64
CA PRO A 867 41.54 11.05 30.29
C PRO A 867 40.76 10.60 31.55
N PRO A 868 40.77 9.30 31.88
CA PRO A 868 40.04 8.78 33.04
C PRO A 868 40.77 9.11 34.35
N THR A 869 40.09 9.77 35.27
CA THR A 869 40.50 9.86 36.68
C THR A 869 40.24 8.53 37.40
N PRO A 870 41.17 8.04 38.24
CA PRO A 870 40.98 6.82 39.02
C PRO A 870 40.18 7.13 40.29
N VAL A 871 39.17 6.32 40.63
CA VAL A 871 38.47 6.42 41.91
C VAL A 871 38.47 5.05 42.60
N SER A 872 39.09 5.06 43.78
CA SER A 872 39.11 4.00 44.79
C SER A 872 37.70 3.73 45.34
N SER A 873 37.45 2.45 45.58
CA SER A 873 36.28 1.88 46.26
C SER A 873 36.10 2.37 47.70
N THR A 874 34.87 2.74 48.08
CA THR A 874 34.23 2.25 49.31
C THR A 874 32.69 2.31 49.23
N THR A 875 32.10 1.32 49.87
CA THR A 875 30.73 0.80 49.93
C THR A 875 29.71 1.70 50.63
N ALA A 876 28.46 1.76 50.13
CA ALA A 876 27.24 1.27 50.83
C ALA A 876 25.92 1.96 50.39
N ALA A 877 24.99 1.11 49.94
CA ALA A 877 23.57 1.03 50.34
C ALA A 877 22.50 2.03 49.82
N ILE A 878 21.55 1.42 49.06
CA ILE A 878 20.09 1.63 49.04
C ILE A 878 19.49 2.67 48.08
N GLY A 879 18.59 2.19 47.19
CA GLY A 879 17.39 2.92 46.77
C GLY A 879 17.21 3.19 45.26
N ALA A 880 17.00 2.16 44.43
CA ALA A 880 16.64 2.36 43.02
C ALA A 880 15.14 2.65 42.86
N VAL A 881 14.83 3.85 42.38
CA VAL A 881 13.53 4.25 41.80
C VAL A 881 13.67 4.21 40.28
N GLU A 882 12.94 3.29 39.63
CA GLU A 882 12.71 3.31 38.17
C GLU A 882 11.43 4.08 37.85
N VAL A 883 11.46 5.03 36.90
CA VAL A 883 10.46 5.18 35.80
C VAL A 883 11.05 5.99 34.60
N ASN A 884 11.16 5.29 33.46
CA ASN A 884 11.03 5.64 32.02
C ASN A 884 11.75 6.84 31.37
N PRO A 885 12.31 6.58 30.16
CA PRO A 885 11.71 7.16 28.98
C PRO A 885 11.36 6.16 27.86
N THR A 886 10.36 6.58 27.10
CA THR A 886 9.63 5.86 26.07
C THR A 886 10.32 5.85 24.70
N ARG A 887 10.06 4.73 23.99
CA ARG A 887 9.93 4.58 22.52
C ARG A 887 11.13 4.98 21.63
N LYS A 888 11.83 3.96 21.14
CA LYS A 888 11.93 3.65 19.69
C LYS A 888 12.26 2.17 19.48
N ARG A 889 11.49 1.56 18.58
CA ARG A 889 11.59 0.16 18.16
C ARG A 889 12.85 -0.03 17.30
N LYS A 890 13.67 -1.03 17.62
CA LYS A 890 14.42 -1.82 16.64
C LYS A 890 14.48 -3.27 17.10
N ALA A 891 14.31 -4.16 16.12
CA ALA A 891 14.53 -5.57 16.23
C ALA A 891 15.99 -5.85 16.56
N ASN A 892 16.23 -6.78 17.47
CA ASN A 892 17.28 -7.78 17.38
C ASN A 892 16.88 -8.97 18.25
N ARG A 893 16.97 -10.16 17.65
CA ARG A 893 16.81 -11.47 18.26
C ARG A 893 18.24 -12.02 18.43
N PRO A 894 18.60 -12.63 19.58
CA PRO A 894 19.98 -13.01 19.83
C PRO A 894 20.36 -14.31 19.11
N GLU A 895 21.65 -14.39 18.78
CA GLU A 895 22.42 -15.61 18.50
C GLU A 895 22.18 -16.66 19.59
N VAL A 896 22.08 -17.92 19.17
CA VAL A 896 22.18 -19.09 20.04
C VAL A 896 23.31 -19.95 19.51
N ASP A 897 24.21 -20.25 20.44
CA ASP A 897 25.45 -21.00 20.36
C ASP A 897 25.23 -22.44 19.83
N GLU A 898 26.14 -22.88 18.96
CA GLU A 898 26.20 -24.22 18.38
C GLU A 898 26.92 -25.17 19.34
N ARG A 899 26.20 -26.18 19.86
CA ARG A 899 26.74 -27.47 20.30
C ARG A 899 25.58 -28.41 20.66
N ASP A 900 25.17 -29.21 19.69
CA ASP A 900 24.83 -30.64 19.80
C ASP A 900 24.15 -31.11 18.51
N ILE A 901 24.77 -32.12 17.88
CA ILE A 901 24.45 -32.66 16.55
C ILE A 901 23.63 -33.97 16.69
N ILE A 902 23.02 -34.37 15.56
CA ILE A 902 22.41 -35.67 15.12
C ILE A 902 20.87 -35.84 15.38
N PRO A 903 20.10 -36.57 14.52
CA PRO A 903 19.18 -35.97 13.53
C PRO A 903 17.75 -36.58 13.58
N GLU A 904 16.67 -35.79 13.48
CA GLU A 904 15.32 -36.38 13.41
C GLU A 904 14.58 -36.13 12.08
N GLY A 905 14.14 -37.25 11.51
CA GLY A 905 13.53 -37.37 10.20
C GLY A 905 12.04 -37.03 10.16
N ARG A 906 11.55 -36.94 8.92
CA ARG A 906 10.14 -36.86 8.55
C ARG A 906 9.31 -38.02 9.13
N ALA A 907 8.24 -37.71 9.85
CA ALA A 907 6.92 -38.38 9.88
C ALA A 907 6.12 -37.77 11.06
N GLY A 908 4.80 -37.60 11.09
CA GLY A 908 3.71 -37.88 10.17
C GLY A 908 2.42 -37.35 10.82
N ARG A 909 1.50 -36.82 10.01
CA ARG A 909 0.11 -36.57 10.42
C ARG A 909 -0.66 -37.88 10.28
N SER A 910 -0.87 -38.60 11.38
CA SER A 910 -1.80 -39.73 11.42
C SER A 910 -3.14 -39.32 12.07
N ARG A 911 -4.20 -39.39 11.26
CA ARG A 911 -5.59 -39.47 11.70
C ARG A 911 -5.88 -40.93 12.06
N THR A 912 -6.23 -41.17 13.32
CA THR A 912 -6.70 -42.46 13.82
C THR A 912 -8.02 -42.88 13.17
N LYS A 913 -7.99 -44.05 12.53
CA LYS A 913 -9.17 -44.86 12.16
C LYS A 913 -9.66 -45.61 13.40
N ASN A 914 -10.98 -45.65 13.59
CA ASN A 914 -11.63 -46.62 14.48
C ASN A 914 -12.66 -47.40 13.64
N ARG A 915 -12.36 -48.67 13.33
CA ARG A 915 -13.35 -49.70 13.02
C ARG A 915 -12.75 -51.06 13.41
N ARG A 916 -13.26 -51.60 14.51
CA ARG A 916 -13.15 -52.98 15.02
C ARG A 916 -14.19 -53.81 14.21
N VAL A 917 -14.07 -55.11 13.89
CA VAL A 917 -13.88 -56.29 14.77
C VAL A 917 -13.59 -57.55 13.90
N ARG A 918 -12.70 -58.41 14.43
CA ARG A 918 -12.48 -59.88 14.32
C ARG A 918 -12.55 -60.63 12.98
N ALA A 919 -11.46 -61.34 12.71
CA ALA A 919 -11.50 -62.76 12.38
C ALA A 919 -10.56 -63.50 13.37
N GLU A 920 -11.09 -64.51 14.06
CA GLU A 920 -10.32 -65.52 14.77
C GLU A 920 -10.14 -66.72 13.83
N LEU A 921 -8.88 -67.15 13.69
CA LEU A 921 -8.37 -68.50 13.37
C LEU A 921 -9.34 -69.52 12.75
N TYR A 922 -9.21 -69.78 11.45
CA TYR A 922 -8.63 -70.99 10.83
C TYR A 922 -8.52 -70.78 9.32
#